data_AF-A0A6A6T996-F1
#
_entry.id   AF-A0A6A6T996-F1
#
_cell.length_a   1.000
_cell.length_b   1.000
_cell.length_c   1.000
_cell.angle_alpha   90.00
_cell.angle_beta   90.00
_cell.angle_gamma   90.00
#
_symmetry.space_group_name_H-M   'P 1'
#
loop_
_entity.id
_entity.type
_entity.pdbx_description
1 polymer ?
#
loop_
_entity_poly.entity_id
_entity_poly.type
_entity_poly.pdbx_seq_one_letter_code
_entity_poly.pdbx_strand_id
1 'polypeptide(L)'
;MKLTSVSSILLGVHHALATLDADVLAKKYFGNDAPWYLNRIPWFEASDPTITDVYYYRWRIFRAHQRDLGSNGYISTEFLNDVGWQTEPWASLNDATGFHIQEGRWCRDRRFKEDYATFMYSRNSNTRQFSESMAAAVWQGYLVDGVAEDAYSRLDAMQSVFNAWVDAYDTSKSLYYVEPLRDATEYTISSIDTTNGTDGFTGGLSFRPSINSYQYGNAIAIARLATLKGGMQSTVDSYNQRASSIKSNVQNSLWNSTFQHFIDRYQVNNQFVKYWDFIRGRELVGYVPWTHDLPDDTTSYAQSWKHILNSTQLAGSHGLRTNEPSYQYYLRQYRYEGTQPECQWNGPAWPFQTTQVLSGLANFLDHYPNGSAAGIIAKSDYVGILNQYAKLHYNPERGGILDLEEDYYPDTGYPIVGLKRSPHYFHSGFVDLVLSGLVGIRPSADDVLEVNPLADTSITYFRADQILYHGHNVSVQWDANGSRYGKAGFQVEVDGSVVASSASLTRVVVNTTRISPPPIIRRIAKSIQLNSTFTYPSGSVSAGNNSVTATQGALDGRIWFYLETDVANGWDSPKGNGTDIWFQIDLGAKTSVSSADIAFFANEAQGYDAPTQYSIQVDVGSGTWANVSSAKYAQPVANGITVVEWTATEIQKIRLVFRPQTGKMVRLVEFKVY
;
A
#
# COMPACT_ATOMS: atom_id res chain seq x y z
N MET A 1 -12.50 54.93 55.97
CA MET A 1 -11.43 54.05 55.45
C MET A 1 -12.09 52.76 54.98
N LYS A 2 -12.39 52.65 53.69
CA LYS A 2 -12.91 51.41 53.06
C LYS A 2 -12.22 51.29 51.71
N LEU A 3 -11.31 50.32 51.60
CA LEU A 3 -10.72 49.89 50.34
C LEU A 3 -11.77 49.07 49.59
N THR A 4 -11.98 49.40 48.31
CA THR A 4 -12.69 48.56 47.34
C THR A 4 -11.66 47.98 46.39
N SER A 5 -11.46 46.66 46.48
CA SER A 5 -10.67 45.87 45.54
C SER A 5 -11.35 45.82 44.16
N VAL A 6 -10.57 46.09 43.12
CA VAL A 6 -10.94 45.85 41.73
C VAL A 6 -10.42 44.46 41.35
N SER A 7 -11.33 43.53 41.07
CA SER A 7 -10.99 42.22 40.51
C SER A 7 -10.81 42.33 39.00
N SER A 8 -9.59 42.06 38.54
CA SER A 8 -9.24 41.91 37.14
C SER A 8 -9.77 40.58 36.60
N ILE A 9 -10.67 40.62 35.63
CA ILE A 9 -11.12 39.45 34.86
C ILE A 9 -10.10 39.22 33.74
N LEU A 10 -9.30 38.16 33.82
CA LEU A 10 -8.54 37.65 32.69
C LEU A 10 -9.52 36.96 31.72
N LEU A 11 -9.73 37.54 30.53
CA LEU A 11 -10.28 36.80 29.39
C LEU A 11 -9.19 35.86 28.86
N GLY A 12 -9.34 34.56 29.10
CA GLY A 12 -8.59 33.54 28.38
C GLY A 12 -9.07 33.48 26.93
N VAL A 13 -8.23 33.93 26.00
CA VAL A 13 -8.45 33.68 24.57
C VAL A 13 -8.08 32.22 24.31
N HIS A 14 -9.06 31.32 24.37
CA HIS A 14 -8.93 29.99 23.78
C HIS A 14 -8.75 30.17 22.27
N HIS A 15 -7.50 30.10 21.81
CA HIS A 15 -7.21 29.96 20.39
C HIS A 15 -7.72 28.58 19.98
N ALA A 16 -8.74 28.53 19.11
CA ALA A 16 -9.17 27.27 18.51
C ALA A 16 -7.98 26.67 17.75
N LEU A 17 -7.68 25.41 18.01
CA LEU A 17 -6.66 24.68 17.24
C LEU A 17 -7.17 24.54 15.81
N ALA A 18 -6.27 24.69 14.84
CA ALA A 18 -6.61 24.39 13.46
C ALA A 18 -6.93 22.89 13.34
N THR A 19 -7.89 22.56 12.50
CA THR A 19 -8.26 21.18 12.18
C THR A 19 -8.63 21.13 10.72
N LEU A 20 -8.17 20.12 9.99
CA LEU A 20 -8.63 19.87 8.64
C LEU A 20 -10.09 19.45 8.66
N ASP A 21 -10.89 20.06 7.78
CA ASP A 21 -12.29 19.70 7.59
C ASP A 21 -12.36 18.38 6.79
N ALA A 22 -12.43 17.28 7.53
CA ALA A 22 -12.48 15.93 6.98
C ALA A 22 -13.68 15.72 6.04
N ASP A 23 -14.85 16.30 6.34
CA ASP A 23 -16.05 16.17 5.50
C ASP A 23 -15.87 16.88 4.15
N VAL A 24 -15.29 18.09 4.16
CA VAL A 24 -14.99 18.84 2.92
C VAL A 24 -13.95 18.10 2.08
N LEU A 25 -12.86 17.63 2.70
CA LEU A 25 -11.81 16.89 1.99
C LEU A 25 -12.32 15.55 1.46
N ALA A 26 -13.08 14.80 2.26
CA ALA A 26 -13.64 13.53 1.83
C ALA A 26 -14.58 13.70 0.65
N LYS A 27 -15.48 14.69 0.71
CA LYS A 27 -16.40 14.99 -0.39
C LYS A 27 -15.64 15.43 -1.65
N LYS A 28 -14.59 16.25 -1.51
CA LYS A 28 -13.76 16.72 -2.63
C LYS A 28 -13.08 15.56 -3.36
N TYR A 29 -12.44 14.65 -2.62
CA TYR A 29 -11.57 13.63 -3.22
C TYR A 29 -12.26 12.28 -3.49
N PHE A 30 -13.35 11.98 -2.80
CA PHE A 30 -14.00 10.66 -2.85
C PHE A 30 -15.49 10.74 -3.21
N GLY A 31 -16.09 11.94 -3.25
CA GLY A 31 -17.49 12.11 -3.65
C GLY A 31 -18.46 11.30 -2.78
N ASN A 32 -19.35 10.53 -3.43
CA ASN A 32 -20.32 9.68 -2.73
C ASN A 32 -19.66 8.50 -1.99
N ASP A 33 -18.40 8.23 -2.26
CA ASP A 33 -17.64 7.16 -1.65
C ASP A 33 -16.94 7.58 -0.34
N ALA A 34 -17.01 8.89 -0.01
CA ALA A 34 -16.48 9.51 1.20
C ALA A 34 -16.74 8.76 2.52
N PRO A 35 -17.92 8.16 2.78
CA PRO A 35 -18.21 7.51 4.07
C PRO A 35 -17.23 6.40 4.47
N TRP A 36 -16.60 5.72 3.51
CA TRP A 36 -15.59 4.72 3.82
C TRP A 36 -14.33 5.36 4.41
N TYR A 37 -13.92 6.53 3.91
CA TYR A 37 -12.66 7.19 4.24
C TYR A 37 -12.71 7.98 5.55
N LEU A 38 -13.86 8.62 5.86
CA LEU A 38 -14.03 9.58 6.97
C LEU A 38 -13.42 9.12 8.30
N ASN A 39 -13.59 7.85 8.65
CA ASN A 39 -13.11 7.30 9.91
C ASN A 39 -11.91 6.35 9.76
N ARG A 40 -11.33 6.26 8.55
CA ARG A 40 -10.29 5.28 8.20
C ARG A 40 -8.94 5.90 7.91
N ILE A 41 -8.88 7.06 7.27
CA ILE A 41 -7.62 7.61 6.79
C ILE A 41 -7.18 8.82 7.62
N PRO A 42 -5.88 9.08 7.76
CA PRO A 42 -5.39 10.38 8.16
C PRO A 42 -5.71 11.42 7.07
N TRP A 43 -5.92 12.67 7.47
CA TRP A 43 -6.16 13.80 6.57
C TRP A 43 -4.87 14.57 6.38
N PHE A 44 -4.60 15.05 5.17
CA PHE A 44 -3.35 15.72 4.85
C PHE A 44 -3.54 16.85 3.85
N GLU A 45 -2.87 17.97 4.09
CA GLU A 45 -2.63 18.97 3.06
C GLU A 45 -1.23 19.57 3.19
N ALA A 46 -0.69 20.05 2.08
CA ALA A 46 0.57 20.79 2.03
C ALA A 46 0.49 21.96 1.06
N SER A 47 1.50 22.84 1.10
CA SER A 47 1.66 23.92 0.12
C SER A 47 1.95 23.42 -1.29
N ASP A 48 2.34 22.14 -1.43
CA ASP A 48 2.41 21.44 -2.71
C ASP A 48 1.08 20.69 -2.97
N PRO A 49 0.25 21.18 -3.92
CA PRO A 49 -1.02 20.53 -4.22
C PRO A 49 -0.84 19.18 -4.91
N THR A 50 0.24 18.95 -5.65
CA THR A 50 0.50 17.67 -6.32
C THR A 50 0.69 16.56 -5.31
N ILE A 51 1.47 16.80 -4.25
CA ILE A 51 1.64 15.81 -3.15
C ILE A 51 0.30 15.56 -2.46
N THR A 52 -0.49 16.61 -2.22
CA THR A 52 -1.81 16.50 -1.57
C THR A 52 -2.79 15.67 -2.42
N ASP A 53 -2.91 15.96 -3.71
CA ASP A 53 -3.83 15.25 -4.60
C ASP A 53 -3.44 13.77 -4.76
N VAL A 54 -2.14 13.49 -4.87
CA VAL A 54 -1.64 12.11 -4.94
C VAL A 54 -1.83 11.37 -3.62
N TYR A 55 -1.67 12.03 -2.47
CA TYR A 55 -1.95 11.43 -1.15
C TYR A 55 -3.38 10.86 -1.10
N TYR A 56 -4.38 11.64 -1.53
CA TYR A 56 -5.77 11.18 -1.56
C TYR A 56 -6.05 10.16 -2.66
N TYR A 57 -5.43 10.30 -3.84
CA TYR A 57 -5.50 9.28 -4.89
C TYR A 57 -4.96 7.92 -4.41
N ARG A 58 -3.88 7.93 -3.63
CA ARG A 58 -3.29 6.71 -3.09
C ARG A 58 -4.16 6.00 -2.05
N TRP A 59 -4.99 6.75 -1.32
CA TRP A 59 -6.07 6.15 -0.54
C TRP A 59 -7.19 5.54 -1.41
N ARG A 60 -7.46 6.08 -2.62
CA ARG A 60 -8.36 5.43 -3.60
C ARG A 60 -7.80 4.10 -4.09
N ILE A 61 -6.51 4.05 -4.44
CA ILE A 61 -5.81 2.80 -4.76
C ILE A 61 -5.91 1.83 -3.58
N PHE A 62 -5.51 2.25 -2.38
CA PHE A 62 -5.57 1.39 -1.20
C PHE A 62 -6.96 0.77 -1.02
N ARG A 63 -8.03 1.58 -1.10
CA ARG A 63 -9.40 1.08 -1.01
C ARG A 63 -9.76 0.09 -2.11
N ALA A 64 -9.48 0.43 -3.37
CA ALA A 64 -9.86 -0.39 -4.52
C ALA A 64 -9.23 -1.79 -4.46
N HIS A 65 -8.05 -1.89 -3.84
CA HIS A 65 -7.32 -3.13 -3.69
C HIS A 65 -7.68 -3.92 -2.41
N GLN A 66 -8.59 -3.44 -1.56
CA GLN A 66 -9.07 -4.21 -0.41
C GLN A 66 -10.10 -5.25 -0.84
N ARG A 67 -9.61 -6.43 -1.26
CA ARG A 67 -10.46 -7.56 -1.64
C ARG A 67 -10.98 -8.28 -0.38
N ASP A 68 -12.30 -8.44 -0.30
CA ASP A 68 -12.96 -9.19 0.77
C ASP A 68 -12.96 -10.69 0.43
N LEU A 69 -12.35 -11.50 1.28
CA LEU A 69 -12.28 -12.95 1.15
C LEU A 69 -13.35 -13.67 2.00
N GLY A 70 -14.38 -12.94 2.44
CA GLY A 70 -15.45 -13.46 3.28
C GLY A 70 -14.92 -13.83 4.67
N SER A 71 -15.03 -15.11 5.03
CA SER A 71 -14.55 -15.59 6.33
C SER A 71 -13.03 -15.57 6.49
N ASN A 72 -12.26 -15.44 5.39
CA ASN A 72 -10.81 -15.36 5.44
C ASN A 72 -10.28 -13.93 5.66
N GLY A 73 -11.16 -12.92 5.80
CA GLY A 73 -10.77 -11.54 6.04
C GLY A 73 -10.52 -10.76 4.75
N TYR A 74 -9.66 -9.74 4.80
CA TYR A 74 -9.28 -8.89 3.67
C TYR A 74 -7.83 -9.12 3.26
N ILE A 75 -7.55 -8.92 1.97
CA ILE A 75 -6.19 -8.76 1.45
C ILE A 75 -6.06 -7.47 0.64
N SER A 76 -4.83 -6.98 0.49
CA SER A 76 -4.50 -5.99 -0.54
C SER A 76 -4.01 -6.72 -1.79
N THR A 77 -4.74 -6.60 -2.90
CA THR A 77 -4.30 -7.12 -4.21
C THR A 77 -3.28 -6.18 -4.84
N GLU A 78 -2.49 -6.69 -5.77
CA GLU A 78 -1.53 -5.87 -6.53
C GLU A 78 -2.15 -5.31 -7.81
N PHE A 79 -2.86 -6.16 -8.55
CA PHE A 79 -3.65 -5.79 -9.72
C PHE A 79 -5.15 -5.70 -9.34
N LEU A 80 -5.88 -4.81 -10.03
CA LEU A 80 -7.34 -4.76 -9.92
C LEU A 80 -7.98 -6.00 -10.53
N ASN A 81 -7.54 -6.36 -11.73
CA ASN A 81 -7.97 -7.54 -12.46
C ASN A 81 -7.09 -8.75 -12.13
N ASP A 82 -7.64 -9.95 -12.28
CA ASP A 82 -6.87 -11.18 -12.07
C ASP A 82 -5.79 -11.35 -13.14
N VAL A 83 -4.59 -11.75 -12.71
CA VAL A 83 -3.44 -12.03 -13.59
C VAL A 83 -3.02 -13.50 -13.48
N GLY A 84 -2.44 -14.05 -14.55
CA GLY A 84 -2.18 -15.51 -14.66
C GLY A 84 -1.16 -16.10 -13.68
N TRP A 85 -0.40 -15.27 -12.95
CA TRP A 85 0.62 -15.69 -11.99
C TRP A 85 0.23 -15.45 -10.53
N GLN A 86 -0.97 -14.97 -10.25
CA GLN A 86 -1.44 -14.77 -8.88
C GLN A 86 -1.74 -16.10 -8.18
N THR A 87 -1.76 -16.08 -6.85
CA THR A 87 -2.26 -17.23 -6.08
C THR A 87 -3.78 -17.27 -6.16
N GLU A 88 -4.29 -18.20 -6.95
CA GLU A 88 -5.71 -18.51 -7.05
C GLU A 88 -6.23 -19.22 -5.78
N PRO A 89 -7.49 -18.98 -5.36
CA PRO A 89 -8.49 -18.08 -5.94
C PRO A 89 -8.47 -16.66 -5.34
N TRP A 90 -7.40 -16.28 -4.64
CA TRP A 90 -7.39 -15.10 -3.78
C TRP A 90 -6.94 -13.82 -4.47
N ALA A 91 -6.22 -13.92 -5.60
CA ALA A 91 -5.49 -12.81 -6.21
C ALA A 91 -4.37 -12.25 -5.32
N SER A 92 -3.69 -13.15 -4.59
CA SER A 92 -2.57 -12.77 -3.73
C SER A 92 -1.24 -12.87 -4.47
N LEU A 93 -0.42 -11.85 -4.30
CA LEU A 93 1.00 -11.78 -4.68
C LEU A 93 1.78 -11.24 -3.48
N ASN A 94 2.95 -11.84 -3.18
CA ASN A 94 3.65 -11.57 -1.91
C ASN A 94 4.76 -10.51 -1.99
N ASP A 95 5.22 -10.18 -3.18
CA ASP A 95 6.24 -9.17 -3.51
C ASP A 95 5.92 -7.77 -2.99
N ALA A 96 4.69 -7.28 -3.16
CA ALA A 96 4.29 -5.95 -2.68
C ALA A 96 3.75 -5.91 -1.24
N THR A 97 3.68 -7.06 -0.55
CA THR A 97 3.11 -7.16 0.81
C THR A 97 3.72 -6.16 1.79
N GLY A 98 5.05 -5.95 1.70
CA GLY A 98 5.75 -5.01 2.55
C GLY A 98 5.30 -3.56 2.35
N PHE A 99 4.97 -3.17 1.13
CA PHE A 99 4.43 -1.83 0.85
C PHE A 99 2.98 -1.72 1.26
N HIS A 100 2.15 -2.72 0.97
CA HIS A 100 0.74 -2.73 1.35
C HIS A 100 0.54 -2.59 2.86
N ILE A 101 1.30 -3.34 3.66
CA ILE A 101 1.25 -3.25 5.13
C ILE A 101 1.75 -1.88 5.61
N GLN A 102 2.82 -1.34 5.01
CA GLN A 102 3.33 -0.02 5.38
C GLN A 102 2.42 1.14 4.96
N GLU A 103 1.71 1.04 3.85
CA GLU A 103 0.69 2.00 3.44
C GLU A 103 -0.52 1.89 4.39
N GLY A 104 -0.98 0.66 4.62
CA GLY A 104 -2.15 0.35 5.45
C GLY A 104 -1.95 0.53 6.95
N ARG A 105 -0.71 0.63 7.47
CA ARG A 105 -0.45 0.85 8.91
C ARG A 105 -1.03 2.16 9.44
N TRP A 106 -1.26 3.12 8.54
CA TRP A 106 -1.86 4.41 8.86
C TRP A 106 -3.39 4.38 8.83
N CYS A 107 -3.99 3.29 8.34
CA CYS A 107 -5.44 3.11 8.35
C CYS A 107 -5.93 2.86 9.79
N ARG A 108 -6.86 3.67 10.25
CA ARG A 108 -7.49 3.56 11.57
C ARG A 108 -8.32 2.28 11.72
N ASP A 109 -8.90 1.80 10.61
CA ASP A 109 -9.52 0.48 10.54
C ASP A 109 -8.43 -0.58 10.34
N ARG A 110 -7.87 -1.03 11.46
CA ARG A 110 -6.72 -1.95 11.50
C ARG A 110 -7.03 -3.30 10.86
N ARG A 111 -8.31 -3.61 10.58
CA ARG A 111 -8.72 -4.87 9.96
C ARG A 111 -7.98 -5.14 8.65
N PHE A 112 -7.82 -4.13 7.80
CA PHE A 112 -7.19 -4.31 6.49
C PHE A 112 -5.72 -4.74 6.61
N LYS A 113 -4.99 -4.17 7.58
CA LYS A 113 -3.61 -4.57 7.89
C LYS A 113 -3.55 -5.95 8.56
N GLU A 114 -4.38 -6.17 9.58
CA GLU A 114 -4.30 -7.38 10.41
C GLU A 114 -4.83 -8.63 9.73
N ASP A 115 -5.96 -8.54 9.03
CA ASP A 115 -6.50 -9.66 8.25
C ASP A 115 -5.51 -10.00 7.10
N TYR A 116 -4.94 -9.00 6.42
CA TYR A 116 -3.99 -9.23 5.34
C TYR A 116 -2.69 -9.88 5.84
N ALA A 117 -2.08 -9.36 6.90
CA ALA A 117 -0.90 -9.97 7.51
C ALA A 117 -1.19 -11.41 7.96
N THR A 118 -2.36 -11.67 8.53
CA THR A 118 -2.78 -13.02 8.95
C THR A 118 -2.95 -13.95 7.75
N PHE A 119 -3.59 -13.48 6.68
CA PHE A 119 -3.75 -14.24 5.44
C PHE A 119 -2.39 -14.58 4.81
N MET A 120 -1.49 -13.61 4.72
CA MET A 120 -0.19 -13.79 4.08
C MET A 120 0.69 -14.83 4.78
N TYR A 121 0.51 -15.05 6.08
CA TYR A 121 1.18 -16.11 6.86
C TYR A 121 0.35 -17.40 6.99
N SER A 122 -0.82 -17.46 6.38
CA SER A 122 -1.67 -18.66 6.38
C SER A 122 -1.23 -19.66 5.32
N ARG A 123 -1.73 -20.90 5.43
CA ARG A 123 -1.54 -21.96 4.42
C ARG A 123 -2.13 -21.66 3.04
N ASN A 124 -2.96 -20.62 2.94
CA ASN A 124 -3.65 -20.23 1.70
C ASN A 124 -2.82 -19.25 0.86
N SER A 125 -1.73 -18.71 1.41
CA SER A 125 -0.84 -17.75 0.75
C SER A 125 0.40 -18.47 0.18
N ASN A 126 0.90 -17.98 -0.95
CA ASN A 126 2.23 -18.33 -1.44
C ASN A 126 3.28 -17.36 -0.86
N THR A 127 3.82 -17.71 0.30
CA THR A 127 4.69 -16.80 1.08
C THR A 127 6.08 -16.61 0.48
N ARG A 128 6.45 -17.34 -0.57
CA ARG A 128 7.77 -17.29 -1.20
C ARG A 128 7.71 -17.34 -2.72
N GLN A 129 6.61 -16.89 -3.34
CA GLN A 129 6.61 -16.72 -4.80
C GLN A 129 7.74 -15.77 -5.20
N PHE A 130 7.80 -14.65 -4.48
CA PHE A 130 8.86 -13.65 -4.54
C PHE A 130 9.58 -13.49 -3.20
N SER A 131 10.75 -12.87 -3.22
CA SER A 131 11.44 -12.42 -2.01
C SER A 131 10.62 -11.39 -1.26
N GLU A 132 10.77 -11.36 0.06
CA GLU A 132 9.82 -10.66 0.92
C GLU A 132 10.44 -10.11 2.20
N SER A 133 9.89 -9.01 2.71
CA SER A 133 10.20 -8.40 4.01
C SER A 133 8.95 -8.30 4.92
N MET A 134 8.07 -9.32 4.87
CA MET A 134 6.76 -9.30 5.53
C MET A 134 6.86 -9.18 7.06
N ALA A 135 7.84 -9.84 7.69
CA ALA A 135 7.99 -9.78 9.16
C ALA A 135 8.45 -8.38 9.59
N ALA A 136 9.33 -7.76 8.80
CA ALA A 136 9.72 -6.36 8.98
C ALA A 136 8.50 -5.42 8.87
N ALA A 137 7.62 -5.64 7.89
CA ALA A 137 6.41 -4.83 7.73
C ALA A 137 5.41 -5.01 8.88
N VAL A 138 5.22 -6.23 9.42
CA VAL A 138 4.38 -6.44 10.61
C VAL A 138 4.95 -5.72 11.83
N TRP A 139 6.27 -5.79 12.04
CA TRP A 139 6.93 -5.01 13.09
C TRP A 139 6.66 -3.51 12.93
N GLN A 140 6.86 -2.97 11.73
CA GLN A 140 6.58 -1.56 11.41
C GLN A 140 5.11 -1.16 11.62
N GLY A 141 4.17 -2.08 11.43
CA GLY A 141 2.76 -1.89 11.73
C GLY A 141 2.46 -1.81 13.23
N TYR A 142 3.16 -2.61 14.04
CA TYR A 142 3.08 -2.56 15.51
C TYR A 142 3.65 -1.25 16.07
N LEU A 143 4.74 -0.75 15.49
CA LEU A 143 5.32 0.53 15.93
C LEU A 143 4.34 1.70 15.83
N VAL A 144 3.33 1.59 14.95
CA VAL A 144 2.29 2.62 14.77
C VAL A 144 1.09 2.38 15.67
N ASP A 145 0.46 1.20 15.66
CA ASP A 145 -0.77 1.01 16.44
C ASP A 145 -0.53 0.61 17.92
N GLY A 146 0.64 0.09 18.24
CA GLY A 146 1.06 -0.34 19.56
C GLY A 146 0.46 -1.65 20.07
N VAL A 147 -0.20 -2.46 19.24
CA VAL A 147 -0.85 -3.70 19.68
C VAL A 147 0.10 -4.89 19.51
N ALA A 148 0.86 -5.18 20.57
CA ALA A 148 1.89 -6.22 20.58
C ALA A 148 1.35 -7.62 20.23
N GLU A 149 0.18 -7.98 20.78
CA GLU A 149 -0.43 -9.30 20.63
C GLU A 149 -0.77 -9.62 19.18
N ASP A 150 -1.33 -8.64 18.46
CA ASP A 150 -1.62 -8.78 17.04
C ASP A 150 -0.34 -9.16 16.28
N ALA A 151 0.79 -8.49 16.54
CA ALA A 151 2.06 -8.75 15.86
C ALA A 151 2.70 -10.09 16.22
N TYR A 152 2.88 -10.42 17.50
CA TYR A 152 3.57 -11.66 17.89
C TYR A 152 2.71 -12.92 17.71
N SER A 153 1.40 -12.78 17.48
CA SER A 153 0.51 -13.92 17.17
C SER A 153 0.96 -14.70 15.93
N ARG A 154 1.66 -14.04 15.00
CA ARG A 154 2.18 -14.60 13.75
C ARG A 154 3.64 -15.05 13.82
N LEU A 155 4.28 -14.93 14.99
CA LEU A 155 5.72 -15.13 15.14
C LEU A 155 6.19 -16.54 14.72
N ASP A 156 5.40 -17.58 14.98
CA ASP A 156 5.76 -18.95 14.59
C ASP A 156 5.70 -19.14 13.07
N ALA A 157 4.72 -18.52 12.40
CA ALA A 157 4.63 -18.53 10.94
C ALA A 157 5.76 -17.71 10.30
N MET A 158 6.12 -16.56 10.89
CA MET A 158 7.28 -15.76 10.45
C MET A 158 8.57 -16.57 10.49
N GLN A 159 8.82 -17.31 11.58
CA GLN A 159 9.98 -18.18 11.70
C GLN A 159 9.95 -19.31 10.65
N SER A 160 8.78 -19.90 10.39
CA SER A 160 8.61 -20.91 9.34
C SER A 160 8.98 -20.37 7.95
N VAL A 161 8.46 -19.18 7.58
CA VAL A 161 8.75 -18.55 6.29
C VAL A 161 10.24 -18.20 6.17
N PHE A 162 10.82 -17.58 7.19
CA PHE A 162 12.25 -17.25 7.22
C PHE A 162 13.12 -18.49 7.01
N ASN A 163 12.86 -19.56 7.79
CA ASN A 163 13.65 -20.78 7.74
C ASN A 163 13.48 -21.55 6.42
N ALA A 164 12.36 -21.39 5.72
CA ALA A 164 12.13 -22.01 4.42
C ALA A 164 13.07 -21.46 3.33
N TRP A 165 13.62 -20.26 3.49
CA TRP A 165 14.64 -19.69 2.58
C TRP A 165 16.02 -20.36 2.65
N VAL A 166 16.19 -21.42 3.44
CA VAL A 166 17.44 -22.21 3.47
C VAL A 166 17.81 -22.80 2.09
N ASP A 167 16.83 -23.04 1.21
CA ASP A 167 17.04 -23.53 -0.15
C ASP A 167 17.61 -22.47 -1.13
N ALA A 168 17.65 -21.21 -0.70
CA ALA A 168 18.19 -20.07 -1.43
C ALA A 168 19.34 -19.38 -0.66
N TYR A 169 19.98 -20.10 0.26
CA TYR A 169 21.07 -19.60 1.11
C TYR A 169 22.37 -20.35 0.84
N ASP A 170 23.40 -19.64 0.38
CA ASP A 170 24.74 -20.21 0.17
C ASP A 170 25.53 -20.12 1.47
N THR A 171 25.74 -21.26 2.13
CA THR A 171 26.46 -21.33 3.41
C THR A 171 27.94 -20.95 3.28
N SER A 172 28.56 -21.13 2.11
CA SER A 172 29.96 -20.78 1.87
C SER A 172 30.18 -19.26 1.76
N LYS A 173 29.12 -18.53 1.40
CA LYS A 173 29.11 -17.05 1.30
C LYS A 173 28.34 -16.37 2.43
N SER A 174 27.51 -17.14 3.14
CA SER A 174 26.58 -16.63 4.14
C SER A 174 25.67 -15.52 3.58
N LEU A 175 25.18 -15.72 2.36
CA LEU A 175 24.30 -14.81 1.62
C LEU A 175 23.18 -15.59 0.94
N TYR A 176 22.02 -14.95 0.84
CA TYR A 176 20.89 -15.41 0.06
C TYR A 176 21.07 -15.04 -1.42
N TYR A 177 20.54 -15.87 -2.31
CA TYR A 177 20.57 -15.66 -3.75
C TYR A 177 19.24 -16.04 -4.39
N VAL A 178 18.82 -15.26 -5.38
CA VAL A 178 17.65 -15.53 -6.21
C VAL A 178 17.90 -15.02 -7.63
N GLU A 179 17.09 -15.50 -8.57
CA GLU A 179 17.01 -14.87 -9.88
C GLU A 179 16.17 -13.59 -9.77
N PRO A 180 16.38 -12.60 -10.66
CA PRO A 180 15.70 -11.31 -10.59
C PRO A 180 14.17 -11.41 -10.69
N LEU A 181 13.64 -12.38 -11.44
CA LEU A 181 12.20 -12.64 -11.52
C LEU A 181 11.60 -12.97 -10.14
N ARG A 182 12.32 -13.76 -9.32
CA ARG A 182 11.90 -14.07 -7.94
C ARG A 182 12.08 -12.91 -6.97
N ASP A 183 12.68 -11.81 -7.40
CA ASP A 183 12.72 -10.53 -6.68
C ASP A 183 11.68 -9.53 -7.20
N ALA A 184 10.79 -9.96 -8.12
CA ALA A 184 9.86 -9.11 -8.86
C ALA A 184 10.57 -8.02 -9.70
N THR A 185 11.78 -8.33 -10.20
CA THR A 185 12.62 -7.42 -10.98
C THR A 185 13.22 -8.12 -12.21
N GLU A 186 12.41 -8.69 -13.08
CA GLU A 186 12.87 -9.36 -14.32
C GLU A 186 13.66 -8.44 -15.28
N TYR A 187 14.55 -9.02 -16.10
CA TYR A 187 15.42 -8.27 -17.03
C TYR A 187 16.38 -7.28 -16.35
N THR A 188 17.02 -7.66 -15.24
CA THR A 188 18.16 -6.89 -14.69
C THR A 188 19.45 -7.20 -15.44
N ILE A 189 20.55 -6.49 -15.13
CA ILE A 189 21.88 -6.79 -15.66
C ILE A 189 22.22 -8.27 -15.45
N SER A 190 21.91 -8.82 -14.27
CA SER A 190 22.31 -10.19 -13.94
C SER A 190 21.68 -11.22 -14.86
N SER A 191 20.36 -11.21 -15.07
CA SER A 191 19.72 -12.17 -15.97
C SER A 191 20.12 -11.94 -17.43
N ILE A 192 20.16 -10.69 -17.88
CA ILE A 192 20.50 -10.32 -19.26
C ILE A 192 21.92 -10.76 -19.63
N ASP A 193 22.90 -10.50 -18.78
CA ASP A 193 24.29 -10.83 -19.09
C ASP A 193 24.53 -12.35 -19.12
N THR A 194 23.77 -13.14 -18.36
CA THR A 194 23.90 -14.62 -18.40
C THR A 194 23.49 -15.25 -19.72
N THR A 195 22.82 -14.49 -20.59
CA THR A 195 22.44 -14.91 -21.95
C THR A 195 23.22 -14.14 -23.03
N ASN A 196 24.22 -13.33 -22.64
CA ASN A 196 24.88 -12.37 -23.53
C ASN A 196 23.90 -11.39 -24.20
N GLY A 197 22.87 -10.99 -23.47
CA GLY A 197 21.90 -10.00 -23.93
C GLY A 197 20.85 -10.51 -24.89
N THR A 198 20.65 -11.82 -25.05
CA THR A 198 19.61 -12.36 -25.93
C THR A 198 18.24 -12.47 -25.26
N ASP A 199 18.22 -12.63 -23.93
CA ASP A 199 17.02 -12.73 -23.08
C ASP A 199 17.37 -12.28 -21.64
N GLY A 200 16.39 -12.11 -20.77
CA GLY A 200 16.59 -11.82 -19.35
C GLY A 200 15.36 -12.09 -18.47
N PHE A 201 14.35 -12.80 -18.98
CA PHE A 201 13.14 -13.09 -18.20
C PHE A 201 13.41 -14.01 -17.01
N THR A 202 14.26 -15.02 -17.22
CA THR A 202 14.67 -15.99 -16.19
C THR A 202 16.20 -16.07 -16.11
N GLY A 203 16.72 -16.75 -15.09
CA GLY A 203 18.15 -16.97 -14.91
C GLY A 203 18.85 -15.81 -14.20
N GLY A 204 20.18 -15.83 -14.20
CA GLY A 204 20.96 -14.82 -13.47
C GLY A 204 20.82 -14.87 -11.96
N LEU A 205 20.67 -16.06 -11.38
CA LEU A 205 20.78 -16.30 -9.93
C LEU A 205 21.98 -15.54 -9.37
N SER A 206 21.70 -14.62 -8.44
CA SER A 206 22.68 -13.69 -7.90
C SER A 206 22.48 -13.46 -6.42
N PHE A 207 23.55 -13.17 -5.71
CA PHE A 207 23.54 -12.61 -4.36
C PHE A 207 23.13 -11.15 -4.46
N ARG A 208 21.84 -10.85 -4.27
CA ARG A 208 21.27 -9.51 -4.51
C ARG A 208 21.17 -8.70 -3.21
N PRO A 209 21.39 -7.38 -3.23
CA PRO A 209 21.16 -6.50 -2.08
C PRO A 209 19.72 -6.56 -1.55
N SER A 210 18.73 -6.80 -2.41
CA SER A 210 17.30 -6.98 -2.09
C SER A 210 17.06 -8.10 -1.06
N ILE A 211 17.08 -9.37 -1.49
CA ILE A 211 16.71 -10.51 -0.64
C ILE A 211 17.53 -10.56 0.65
N ASN A 212 18.82 -10.20 0.60
CA ASN A 212 19.66 -10.16 1.79
C ASN A 212 19.20 -9.07 2.77
N SER A 213 18.84 -7.88 2.28
CA SER A 213 18.30 -6.82 3.14
C SER A 213 16.91 -7.16 3.67
N TYR A 214 16.08 -7.85 2.89
CA TYR A 214 14.79 -8.32 3.35
C TYR A 214 14.91 -9.37 4.45
N GLN A 215 15.80 -10.36 4.28
CA GLN A 215 16.08 -11.37 5.32
C GLN A 215 16.73 -10.73 6.55
N TYR A 216 17.60 -9.72 6.40
CA TYR A 216 18.09 -8.93 7.53
C TYR A 216 16.94 -8.27 8.31
N GLY A 217 16.06 -7.54 7.61
CA GLY A 217 14.90 -6.88 8.23
C GLY A 217 13.95 -7.87 8.91
N ASN A 218 13.66 -9.00 8.27
CA ASN A 218 12.83 -10.06 8.84
C ASN A 218 13.46 -10.69 10.08
N ALA A 219 14.77 -10.95 10.08
CA ALA A 219 15.46 -11.49 11.23
C ALA A 219 15.43 -10.54 12.44
N ILE A 220 15.68 -9.25 12.21
CA ILE A 220 15.58 -8.22 13.26
C ILE A 220 14.14 -8.14 13.81
N ALA A 221 13.14 -8.16 12.94
CA ALA A 221 11.74 -8.11 13.34
C ALA A 221 11.34 -9.34 14.19
N ILE A 222 11.73 -10.54 13.77
CA ILE A 222 11.48 -11.78 14.53
C ILE A 222 12.15 -11.73 15.90
N ALA A 223 13.40 -11.28 15.98
CA ALA A 223 14.10 -11.13 17.26
C ALA A 223 13.38 -10.14 18.18
N ARG A 224 12.98 -8.96 17.67
CA ARG A 224 12.25 -7.94 18.44
C ARG A 224 10.88 -8.42 18.92
N LEU A 225 10.12 -9.11 18.06
CA LEU A 225 8.83 -9.69 18.45
C LEU A 225 8.98 -10.84 19.46
N ALA A 226 10.04 -11.65 19.35
CA ALA A 226 10.35 -12.67 20.34
C ALA A 226 10.72 -12.06 21.70
N THR A 227 11.46 -10.95 21.72
CA THR A 227 11.71 -10.16 22.94
C THR A 227 10.40 -9.65 23.53
N LEU A 228 9.53 -9.07 22.70
CA LEU A 228 8.25 -8.50 23.12
C LEU A 228 7.28 -9.56 23.71
N LYS A 229 7.23 -10.75 23.11
CA LYS A 229 6.43 -11.88 23.61
C LYS A 229 6.97 -12.45 24.93
N GLY A 230 8.27 -12.32 25.16
CA GLY A 230 8.95 -12.86 26.35
C GLY A 230 9.14 -14.39 26.31
N GLY A 231 10.07 -14.90 27.12
CA GLY A 231 10.33 -16.34 27.24
C GLY A 231 10.99 -17.02 26.04
N MET A 232 11.49 -16.25 25.06
CA MET A 232 12.02 -16.76 23.79
C MET A 232 13.49 -16.36 23.53
N GLN A 233 14.33 -16.34 24.58
CA GLN A 233 15.71 -15.83 24.48
C GLN A 233 16.54 -16.55 23.40
N SER A 234 16.38 -17.87 23.23
CA SER A 234 17.09 -18.62 22.18
C SER A 234 16.71 -18.17 20.77
N THR A 235 15.43 -17.84 20.53
CA THR A 235 14.97 -17.24 19.27
C THR A 235 15.59 -15.85 19.08
N VAL A 236 15.57 -15.01 20.12
CA VAL A 236 16.17 -13.67 20.09
C VAL A 236 17.64 -13.75 19.69
N ASP A 237 18.43 -14.57 20.38
CA ASP A 237 19.87 -14.72 20.13
C ASP A 237 20.15 -15.26 18.73
N SER A 238 19.41 -16.29 18.30
CA SER A 238 19.60 -16.92 16.99
C SER A 238 19.32 -15.95 15.84
N TYR A 239 18.21 -15.20 15.90
CA TYR A 239 17.85 -14.27 14.84
C TYR A 239 18.71 -13.01 14.84
N ASN A 240 19.13 -12.50 16.00
CA ASN A 240 20.13 -11.42 16.09
C ASN A 240 21.48 -11.84 15.48
N GLN A 241 21.92 -13.07 15.73
CA GLN A 241 23.15 -13.61 15.14
C GLN A 241 23.05 -13.71 13.62
N ARG A 242 21.93 -14.21 13.10
CA ARG A 242 21.66 -14.30 11.65
C ARG A 242 21.64 -12.92 11.00
N ALA A 243 20.93 -11.96 11.60
CA ALA A 243 20.91 -10.57 11.13
C ALA A 243 22.32 -9.96 11.10
N SER A 244 23.12 -10.16 12.16
CA SER A 244 24.51 -9.67 12.23
C SER A 244 25.41 -10.31 11.15
N SER A 245 25.23 -11.60 10.89
CA SER A 245 25.94 -12.32 9.81
C SER A 245 25.57 -11.75 8.43
N ILE A 246 24.27 -11.59 8.15
CA ILE A 246 23.79 -11.04 6.88
C ILE A 246 24.32 -9.62 6.68
N LYS A 247 24.18 -8.75 7.69
CA LYS A 247 24.69 -7.37 7.65
C LYS A 247 26.18 -7.34 7.32
N SER A 248 26.98 -8.14 8.03
CA SER A 248 28.43 -8.21 7.79
C SER A 248 28.76 -8.65 6.36
N ASN A 249 28.08 -9.68 5.85
CA ASN A 249 28.36 -10.23 4.52
C ASN A 249 27.85 -9.33 3.38
N VAL A 250 26.71 -8.65 3.53
CA VAL A 250 26.23 -7.65 2.57
C VAL A 250 27.26 -6.52 2.44
N GLN A 251 27.73 -5.99 3.56
CA GLN A 251 28.73 -4.92 3.59
C GLN A 251 30.08 -5.33 3.01
N ASN A 252 30.56 -6.53 3.34
CA ASN A 252 31.89 -6.98 2.90
C ASN A 252 31.91 -7.50 1.47
N SER A 253 30.81 -8.12 1.02
CA SER A 253 30.78 -8.84 -0.25
C SER A 253 30.04 -8.08 -1.33
N LEU A 254 28.94 -7.39 -1.01
CA LEU A 254 28.11 -6.72 -2.02
C LEU A 254 28.46 -5.24 -2.18
N TRP A 255 29.17 -4.61 -1.24
CA TRP A 255 29.72 -3.28 -1.48
C TRP A 255 30.84 -3.33 -2.52
N ASN A 256 30.69 -2.54 -3.58
CA ASN A 256 31.70 -2.37 -4.61
C ASN A 256 32.37 -0.99 -4.47
N SER A 257 33.66 -0.95 -4.13
CA SER A 257 34.38 0.31 -3.90
C SER A 257 34.65 1.12 -5.18
N THR A 258 34.65 0.47 -6.35
CA THR A 258 34.82 1.16 -7.64
C THR A 258 33.53 1.86 -8.05
N PHE A 259 32.40 1.17 -7.93
CA PHE A 259 31.09 1.76 -8.20
C PHE A 259 30.61 2.66 -7.04
N GLN A 260 31.14 2.49 -5.83
CA GLN A 260 30.67 3.11 -4.58
C GLN A 260 29.18 2.84 -4.32
N HIS A 261 28.81 1.57 -4.48
CA HIS A 261 27.42 1.13 -4.43
C HIS A 261 27.32 -0.33 -3.99
N PHE A 262 26.16 -0.76 -3.48
CA PHE A 262 25.87 -2.18 -3.27
C PHE A 262 25.47 -2.81 -4.62
N ILE A 263 26.13 -3.90 -5.00
CA ILE A 263 26.06 -4.50 -6.32
C ILE A 263 25.88 -6.01 -6.18
N ASP A 264 25.02 -6.58 -7.00
CA ASP A 264 24.83 -8.03 -7.11
C ASP A 264 26.14 -8.75 -7.44
N ARG A 265 26.26 -9.98 -6.96
CA ARG A 265 27.28 -10.94 -7.44
C ARG A 265 26.62 -12.18 -8.00
N TYR A 266 27.16 -12.71 -9.10
CA TYR A 266 26.62 -13.94 -9.68
C TYR A 266 26.78 -15.13 -8.74
N GLN A 267 25.70 -15.89 -8.54
CA GLN A 267 25.74 -17.21 -7.90
C GLN A 267 25.92 -18.34 -8.94
N VAL A 268 25.81 -18.01 -10.22
CA VAL A 268 26.02 -18.94 -11.34
C VAL A 268 27.34 -18.70 -12.07
N ASN A 269 27.77 -19.71 -12.82
CA ASN A 269 28.93 -19.64 -13.71
C ASN A 269 28.55 -20.23 -15.07
N ASN A 270 28.78 -19.50 -16.15
CA ASN A 270 28.60 -19.98 -17.51
C ASN A 270 29.63 -19.36 -18.47
N GLN A 271 29.41 -19.44 -19.79
CA GLN A 271 30.34 -18.91 -20.79
C GLN A 271 30.45 -17.37 -20.81
N PHE A 272 29.48 -16.65 -20.24
CA PHE A 272 29.38 -15.19 -20.26
C PHE A 272 29.62 -14.54 -18.91
N VAL A 273 29.25 -15.22 -17.81
CA VAL A 273 29.39 -14.73 -16.44
C VAL A 273 30.11 -15.73 -15.57
N LYS A 274 30.78 -15.25 -14.51
CA LYS A 274 31.54 -16.09 -13.60
C LYS A 274 30.98 -16.00 -12.19
N TYR A 275 30.97 -17.13 -11.49
CA TYR A 275 30.57 -17.19 -10.10
C TYR A 275 31.37 -16.17 -9.28
N TRP A 276 30.68 -15.47 -8.37
CA TRP A 276 31.21 -14.49 -7.45
C TRP A 276 31.65 -13.15 -8.08
N ASP A 277 31.72 -13.03 -9.40
CA ASP A 277 31.98 -11.73 -10.02
C ASP A 277 30.78 -10.79 -9.78
N PHE A 278 31.08 -9.50 -9.63
CA PHE A 278 30.05 -8.47 -9.60
C PHE A 278 29.36 -8.36 -10.95
N ILE A 279 28.07 -8.04 -10.95
CA ILE A 279 27.44 -7.49 -12.14
C ILE A 279 28.12 -6.18 -12.54
N ARG A 280 28.05 -5.84 -13.82
CA ARG A 280 28.86 -4.76 -14.41
C ARG A 280 28.20 -3.37 -14.38
N GLY A 281 27.28 -3.10 -13.45
CA GLY A 281 26.61 -1.81 -13.34
C GLY A 281 25.86 -1.64 -12.03
N ARG A 282 25.53 -0.38 -11.70
CA ARG A 282 24.69 -0.01 -10.56
C ARG A 282 23.22 -0.22 -10.92
N GLU A 283 22.49 -0.83 -10.01
CA GLU A 283 21.03 -0.97 -10.10
C GLU A 283 20.41 -0.36 -8.86
N LEU A 284 19.22 0.22 -8.99
CA LEU A 284 18.56 0.96 -7.91
C LEU A 284 18.26 0.09 -6.67
N VAL A 285 18.23 -1.25 -6.86
CA VAL A 285 18.16 -2.24 -5.78
C VAL A 285 19.28 -2.10 -4.73
N GLY A 286 20.43 -1.52 -5.10
CA GLY A 286 21.54 -1.27 -4.19
C GLY A 286 21.23 -0.24 -3.08
N TYR A 287 20.07 0.43 -3.11
CA TYR A 287 19.59 1.27 -2.02
C TYR A 287 18.69 0.56 -0.99
N VAL A 288 18.18 -0.63 -1.31
CA VAL A 288 17.33 -1.42 -0.41
C VAL A 288 17.96 -1.69 0.97
N PRO A 289 19.30 -1.84 1.13
CA PRO A 289 19.91 -1.93 2.46
C PRO A 289 19.49 -0.81 3.43
N TRP A 290 19.38 0.44 2.97
CA TRP A 290 18.96 1.55 3.84
C TRP A 290 17.46 1.53 4.17
N THR A 291 16.61 0.90 3.35
CA THR A 291 15.18 0.69 3.68
C THR A 291 15.00 -0.08 4.99
N HIS A 292 15.99 -0.90 5.38
CA HIS A 292 15.96 -1.72 6.57
C HIS A 292 17.02 -1.35 7.62
N ASP A 293 17.66 -0.18 7.52
CA ASP A 293 18.74 0.26 8.42
C ASP A 293 19.94 -0.70 8.49
N LEU A 294 20.25 -1.39 7.38
CA LEU A 294 21.31 -2.39 7.34
C LEU A 294 22.72 -1.79 7.38
N PRO A 295 23.10 -0.83 6.51
CA PRO A 295 24.48 -0.35 6.46
C PRO A 295 24.92 0.30 7.77
N ASP A 296 26.23 0.27 8.03
CA ASP A 296 26.88 1.05 9.07
C ASP A 296 26.91 2.52 8.68
N ASP A 297 26.86 3.39 9.68
CA ASP A 297 26.87 4.83 9.46
C ASP A 297 28.27 5.35 9.13
N THR A 298 28.64 5.24 7.84
CA THR A 298 29.94 5.65 7.33
C THR A 298 29.80 6.60 6.14
N THR A 299 30.75 7.54 6.03
CA THR A 299 30.83 8.46 4.89
C THR A 299 31.15 7.74 3.57
N SER A 300 31.78 6.56 3.62
CA SER A 300 32.05 5.73 2.45
C SER A 300 30.76 5.19 1.82
N TYR A 301 29.82 4.67 2.63
CA TYR A 301 28.55 4.19 2.10
C TYR A 301 27.65 5.34 1.66
N ALA A 302 27.73 6.49 2.34
CA ALA A 302 27.01 7.69 1.95
C ALA A 302 27.34 8.18 0.52
N GLN A 303 28.52 7.85 -0.03
CA GLN A 303 28.90 8.16 -1.42
C GLN A 303 27.94 7.59 -2.46
N SER A 304 27.23 6.52 -2.14
CA SER A 304 26.23 5.92 -3.03
C SER A 304 25.17 6.94 -3.45
N TRP A 305 24.68 7.76 -2.51
CA TRP A 305 23.53 8.66 -2.72
C TRP A 305 23.73 9.70 -3.83
N LYS A 306 24.96 10.01 -4.23
CA LYS A 306 25.19 10.91 -5.38
C LYS A 306 24.68 10.33 -6.70
N HIS A 307 24.54 9.00 -6.82
CA HIS A 307 24.17 8.34 -8.07
C HIS A 307 22.71 8.60 -8.45
N ILE A 308 21.81 8.79 -7.48
CA ILE A 308 20.41 9.16 -7.72
C ILE A 308 20.21 10.67 -7.93
N LEU A 309 21.28 11.46 -7.85
CA LEU A 309 21.31 12.89 -8.20
C LEU A 309 22.01 13.15 -9.53
N ASN A 310 22.72 12.15 -10.07
CA ASN A 310 23.51 12.28 -11.28
C ASN A 310 22.73 11.81 -12.52
N SER A 311 22.50 12.74 -13.45
CA SER A 311 21.73 12.52 -14.68
C SER A 311 22.35 11.52 -15.65
N THR A 312 23.66 11.25 -15.54
CA THR A 312 24.35 10.22 -16.33
C THR A 312 24.32 8.83 -15.68
N GLN A 313 23.68 8.73 -14.51
CA GLN A 313 23.60 7.53 -13.67
C GLN A 313 22.12 7.21 -13.39
N LEU A 314 21.71 7.14 -12.13
CA LEU A 314 20.39 6.66 -11.74
C LEU A 314 19.31 7.78 -11.72
N ALA A 315 19.69 9.05 -11.91
CA ALA A 315 18.73 10.17 -11.86
C ALA A 315 18.08 10.47 -13.23
N GLY A 316 16.82 10.11 -13.43
CA GLY A 316 16.01 10.58 -14.56
C GLY A 316 15.32 11.91 -14.28
N SER A 317 14.91 12.61 -15.34
CA SER A 317 14.20 13.90 -15.21
C SER A 317 12.76 13.74 -14.71
N HIS A 318 12.18 12.56 -14.85
CA HIS A 318 10.82 12.21 -14.43
C HIS A 318 10.75 11.00 -13.48
N GLY A 319 11.86 10.31 -13.20
CA GLY A 319 11.90 9.23 -12.21
C GLY A 319 13.30 8.66 -12.01
N LEU A 320 13.48 7.86 -10.96
CA LEU A 320 14.74 7.15 -10.73
C LEU A 320 14.87 5.94 -11.66
N ARG A 321 16.01 5.78 -12.32
CA ARG A 321 16.27 4.65 -13.22
C ARG A 321 16.61 3.40 -12.41
N THR A 322 15.99 2.28 -12.76
CA THR A 322 16.33 0.96 -12.19
C THR A 322 17.76 0.53 -12.55
N ASN A 323 18.30 1.01 -13.67
CA ASN A 323 19.67 0.78 -14.15
C ASN A 323 20.23 2.02 -14.89
N GLU A 324 21.55 2.14 -15.01
CA GLU A 324 22.21 3.31 -15.60
C GLU A 324 22.22 3.31 -17.14
N PRO A 325 22.15 4.49 -17.80
CA PRO A 325 22.23 4.61 -19.27
C PRO A 325 23.52 4.07 -19.90
N SER A 326 24.60 3.91 -19.12
CA SER A 326 25.85 3.32 -19.60
C SER A 326 25.77 1.81 -19.84
N TYR A 327 24.72 1.14 -19.37
CA TYR A 327 24.53 -0.28 -19.63
C TYR A 327 24.13 -0.51 -21.09
N GLN A 328 24.81 -1.45 -21.76
CA GLN A 328 24.63 -1.73 -23.19
C GLN A 328 23.18 -2.08 -23.58
N TYR A 329 22.41 -2.66 -22.66
CA TYR A 329 21.02 -3.04 -22.90
C TYR A 329 20.04 -2.17 -22.11
N TYR A 330 20.44 -0.94 -21.75
CA TYR A 330 19.58 0.03 -21.10
C TYR A 330 18.31 0.29 -21.91
N LEU A 331 17.13 0.16 -21.27
CA LEU A 331 15.79 0.30 -21.87
C LEU A 331 15.53 -0.58 -23.10
N ARG A 332 16.31 -1.65 -23.31
CA ARG A 332 16.04 -2.59 -24.40
C ARG A 332 14.75 -3.35 -24.11
N GLN A 333 13.84 -3.43 -25.07
CA GLN A 333 12.59 -4.21 -24.99
C GLN A 333 12.76 -5.65 -25.45
N TYR A 334 12.53 -6.61 -24.55
CA TYR A 334 12.64 -8.05 -24.78
C TYR A 334 11.31 -8.75 -25.00
N ARG A 335 10.23 -8.27 -24.37
CA ARG A 335 8.93 -8.97 -24.34
C ARG A 335 7.76 -8.06 -24.68
N TYR A 336 6.73 -8.63 -25.29
CA TYR A 336 5.54 -7.90 -25.74
C TYR A 336 4.28 -8.75 -25.56
N GLU A 337 3.18 -8.12 -25.14
CA GLU A 337 1.84 -8.67 -25.26
C GLU A 337 1.26 -8.22 -26.61
N GLY A 338 1.38 -9.11 -27.60
CA GLY A 338 1.10 -8.73 -28.99
C GLY A 338 2.13 -7.72 -29.50
N THR A 339 1.73 -6.44 -29.60
CA THR A 339 2.62 -5.34 -30.04
C THR A 339 2.92 -4.34 -28.92
N GLN A 340 2.30 -4.50 -27.76
CA GLN A 340 2.47 -3.61 -26.62
C GLN A 340 3.62 -4.14 -25.75
N PRO A 341 4.54 -3.27 -25.29
CA PRO A 341 5.68 -3.70 -24.48
C PRO A 341 5.23 -4.28 -23.12
N GLU A 342 6.00 -5.25 -22.61
CA GLU A 342 5.86 -5.79 -21.26
C GLU A 342 6.98 -5.29 -20.32
N CYS A 343 6.87 -5.67 -19.04
CA CYS A 343 7.62 -5.17 -17.89
C CYS A 343 9.12 -5.48 -17.98
N GLN A 344 9.99 -4.52 -17.63
CA GLN A 344 11.44 -4.74 -17.59
C GLN A 344 12.15 -3.85 -16.57
N TRP A 345 13.28 -4.32 -16.04
CA TRP A 345 14.03 -3.64 -14.97
C TRP A 345 15.45 -3.21 -15.37
N ASN A 346 15.72 -3.13 -16.67
CA ASN A 346 16.99 -2.69 -17.25
C ASN A 346 17.08 -1.17 -17.48
N GLY A 347 16.34 -0.35 -16.73
CA GLY A 347 16.38 1.10 -16.91
C GLY A 347 15.10 1.90 -16.64
N PRO A 348 13.88 1.37 -16.80
CA PRO A 348 12.66 2.12 -16.53
C PRO A 348 12.59 2.67 -15.10
N ALA A 349 11.79 3.70 -14.87
CA ALA A 349 11.43 4.13 -13.53
C ALA A 349 10.27 3.28 -13.01
N TRP A 350 10.48 2.63 -11.86
CA TRP A 350 9.48 1.80 -11.20
C TRP A 350 9.03 2.42 -9.87
N PRO A 351 7.73 2.65 -9.65
CA PRO A 351 7.17 3.04 -8.36
C PRO A 351 7.61 2.15 -7.20
N PHE A 352 7.75 0.85 -7.44
CA PHE A 352 8.23 -0.14 -6.46
C PHE A 352 9.61 0.24 -5.89
N GLN A 353 10.64 0.38 -6.74
CA GLN A 353 11.99 0.73 -6.27
C GLN A 353 12.10 2.21 -5.87
N THR A 354 11.31 3.11 -6.49
CA THR A 354 11.23 4.50 -6.04
C THR A 354 10.75 4.59 -4.59
N THR A 355 9.76 3.76 -4.20
CA THR A 355 9.31 3.63 -2.81
C THR A 355 10.46 3.19 -1.90
N GLN A 356 11.19 2.14 -2.29
CA GLN A 356 12.30 1.62 -1.48
C GLN A 356 13.40 2.66 -1.28
N VAL A 357 13.77 3.40 -2.33
CA VAL A 357 14.78 4.46 -2.26
C VAL A 357 14.32 5.61 -1.39
N LEU A 358 13.07 6.08 -1.51
CA LEU A 358 12.56 7.15 -0.66
C LEU A 358 12.43 6.72 0.80
N SER A 359 11.99 5.49 1.09
CA SER A 359 12.01 4.94 2.46
C SER A 359 13.44 4.86 3.00
N GLY A 360 14.39 4.35 2.21
CA GLY A 360 15.80 4.27 2.60
C GLY A 360 16.45 5.64 2.78
N LEU A 361 16.09 6.62 1.96
CA LEU A 361 16.58 7.99 2.08
C LEU A 361 16.02 8.67 3.33
N ALA A 362 14.74 8.42 3.66
CA ALA A 362 14.16 8.92 4.89
C ALA A 362 14.89 8.35 6.12
N ASN A 363 15.18 7.05 6.13
CA ASN A 363 15.99 6.40 7.17
C ASN A 363 17.42 6.96 7.21
N PHE A 364 18.07 7.14 6.05
CA PHE A 364 19.42 7.69 5.98
C PHE A 364 19.50 9.10 6.57
N LEU A 365 18.57 9.98 6.22
CA LEU A 365 18.54 11.34 6.75
C LEU A 365 18.16 11.42 8.24
N ASP A 366 17.61 10.34 8.81
CA ASP A 366 17.15 10.27 10.21
C ASP A 366 18.12 9.54 11.14
N HIS A 367 18.58 8.35 10.75
CA HIS A 367 19.33 7.39 11.56
C HIS A 367 20.85 7.39 11.30
N TYR A 368 21.32 8.05 10.24
CA TYR A 368 22.73 8.02 9.80
C TYR A 368 23.39 9.40 9.93
N PRO A 369 23.62 9.92 11.15
CA PRO A 369 24.14 11.27 11.35
C PRO A 369 25.55 11.49 10.77
N ASN A 370 26.44 10.50 10.80
CA ASN A 370 27.79 10.66 10.24
C ASN A 370 27.77 10.68 8.71
N GLY A 371 26.99 9.79 8.09
CA GLY A 371 26.80 9.72 6.66
C GLY A 371 26.07 10.94 6.10
N SER A 372 24.97 11.35 6.72
CA SER A 372 24.19 12.53 6.30
C SER A 372 24.95 13.84 6.50
N ALA A 373 25.78 13.96 7.55
CA ALA A 373 26.66 15.11 7.75
C ALA A 373 27.71 15.31 6.64
N ALA A 374 27.97 14.30 5.80
CA ALA A 374 28.83 14.45 4.63
C ALA A 374 28.22 15.38 3.55
N GLY A 375 26.92 15.70 3.62
CA GLY A 375 26.25 16.67 2.76
C GLY A 375 26.11 16.23 1.29
N ILE A 376 26.14 14.92 1.03
CA ILE A 376 26.06 14.34 -0.33
C ILE A 376 24.62 14.40 -0.86
N ILE A 377 23.65 14.26 0.04
CA ILE A 377 22.22 14.32 -0.22
C ILE A 377 21.55 14.99 0.98
N ALA A 378 20.45 15.72 0.74
CA ALA A 378 19.78 16.54 1.74
C ALA A 378 18.26 16.34 1.74
N LYS A 379 17.59 16.97 2.70
CA LYS A 379 16.12 17.02 2.80
C LYS A 379 15.45 17.56 1.53
N SER A 380 16.09 18.55 0.86
CA SER A 380 15.61 19.09 -0.41
C SER A 380 15.59 18.06 -1.53
N ASP A 381 16.54 17.13 -1.55
CA ASP A 381 16.56 16.06 -2.55
C ASP A 381 15.45 15.04 -2.27
N TYR A 382 15.19 14.71 -1.00
CA TYR A 382 14.05 13.90 -0.61
C TYR A 382 12.72 14.52 -1.10
N VAL A 383 12.50 15.81 -0.84
CA VAL A 383 11.29 16.53 -1.29
C VAL A 383 11.20 16.59 -2.81
N GLY A 384 12.33 16.85 -3.49
CA GLY A 384 12.39 16.89 -4.96
C GLY A 384 12.03 15.55 -5.60
N ILE A 385 12.58 14.44 -5.10
CA ILE A 385 12.29 13.09 -5.60
C ILE A 385 10.85 12.68 -5.24
N LEU A 386 10.36 13.02 -4.04
CA LEU A 386 8.96 12.78 -3.67
C LEU A 386 7.98 13.52 -4.58
N ASN A 387 8.28 14.79 -4.93
CA ASN A 387 7.46 15.56 -5.87
C ASN A 387 7.54 14.98 -7.30
N GLN A 388 8.72 14.55 -7.76
CA GLN A 388 8.87 13.85 -9.04
C GLN A 388 8.03 12.56 -9.07
N TYR A 389 8.07 11.78 -7.99
CA TYR A 389 7.26 10.57 -7.85
C TYR A 389 5.76 10.87 -7.81
N ALA A 390 5.34 11.96 -7.13
CA ALA A 390 3.95 12.41 -7.17
C ALA A 390 3.51 12.72 -8.61
N LYS A 391 4.35 13.39 -9.41
CA LYS A 391 4.05 13.67 -10.82
C LYS A 391 3.93 12.42 -11.69
N LEU A 392 4.67 11.34 -11.39
CA LEU A 392 4.53 10.06 -12.10
C LEU A 392 3.15 9.42 -11.95
N HIS A 393 2.35 9.79 -10.94
CA HIS A 393 0.99 9.27 -10.79
C HIS A 393 0.00 9.89 -11.80
N TYR A 394 0.41 10.92 -12.54
CA TYR A 394 -0.41 11.54 -13.58
C TYR A 394 -0.04 10.93 -14.93
N ASN A 395 -0.96 10.19 -15.54
CA ASN A 395 -0.72 9.49 -16.79
C ASN A 395 -0.83 10.46 -17.99
N PRO A 396 0.28 10.82 -18.67
CA PRO A 396 0.25 11.75 -19.80
C PRO A 396 -0.45 11.17 -21.04
N GLU A 397 -0.54 9.85 -21.19
CA GLU A 397 -1.25 9.20 -22.31
C GLU A 397 -2.77 9.30 -22.17
N ARG A 398 -3.25 9.48 -20.93
CA ARG A 398 -4.68 9.58 -20.60
C ARG A 398 -5.10 11.00 -20.26
N GLY A 399 -4.41 11.99 -20.83
CA GLY A 399 -4.74 13.40 -20.65
C GLY A 399 -4.34 13.98 -19.29
N GLY A 400 -3.38 13.34 -18.59
CA GLY A 400 -2.88 13.81 -17.31
C GLY A 400 -3.83 13.54 -16.14
N ILE A 401 -4.62 12.47 -16.20
CA ILE A 401 -5.43 12.02 -15.05
C ILE A 401 -4.56 11.26 -14.05
N LEU A 402 -5.03 11.18 -12.79
CA LEU A 402 -4.41 10.32 -11.78
C LEU A 402 -4.69 8.85 -12.11
N ASP A 403 -3.65 8.20 -12.63
CA ASP A 403 -3.67 6.82 -13.05
C ASP A 403 -2.23 6.30 -12.98
N LEU A 404 -1.97 5.44 -12.00
CA LEU A 404 -0.64 4.91 -11.73
C LEU A 404 -0.56 3.57 -12.44
N GLU A 405 0.26 3.52 -13.46
CA GLU A 405 0.66 2.35 -14.23
C GLU A 405 1.90 1.66 -13.62
N GLU A 406 2.35 0.57 -14.25
CA GLU A 406 3.45 -0.29 -13.78
C GLU A 406 4.82 0.41 -13.78
N ASP A 407 5.31 0.87 -14.94
CA ASP A 407 6.62 1.49 -15.11
C ASP A 407 6.65 2.59 -16.18
N TYR A 408 7.70 3.40 -16.17
CA TYR A 408 7.75 4.66 -16.91
C TYR A 408 9.11 4.91 -17.56
N TYR A 409 9.11 5.62 -18.68
CA TYR A 409 10.31 6.20 -19.23
C TYR A 409 10.84 7.28 -18.25
N PRO A 410 12.07 7.11 -17.70
CA PRO A 410 12.58 8.00 -16.66
C PRO A 410 12.87 9.43 -17.15
N ASP A 411 12.92 9.64 -18.47
CA ASP A 411 13.23 10.94 -19.07
C ASP A 411 11.98 11.71 -19.56
N THR A 412 10.83 11.04 -19.67
CA THR A 412 9.58 11.65 -20.18
C THR A 412 8.38 11.47 -19.27
N GLY A 413 8.40 10.49 -18.35
CA GLY A 413 7.28 10.17 -17.47
C GLY A 413 6.11 9.46 -18.16
N TYR A 414 6.27 9.04 -19.42
CA TYR A 414 5.26 8.23 -20.11
C TYR A 414 5.32 6.78 -19.61
N PRO A 415 4.15 6.14 -19.34
CA PRO A 415 4.10 4.71 -19.06
C PRO A 415 4.74 3.89 -20.18
N ILE A 416 5.37 2.76 -19.83
CA ILE A 416 5.90 1.83 -20.82
C ILE A 416 4.88 0.71 -21.07
N VAL A 417 4.52 -0.05 -20.04
CA VAL A 417 3.64 -1.22 -20.20
C VAL A 417 2.22 -0.83 -20.60
N GLY A 418 1.52 -0.02 -19.80
CA GLY A 418 0.20 0.56 -20.15
C GLY A 418 -0.86 -0.45 -20.64
N LEU A 419 -0.75 -1.71 -20.23
CA LEU A 419 -1.64 -2.81 -20.63
C LEU A 419 -2.96 -2.73 -19.85
N LYS A 420 -3.95 -3.54 -20.21
CA LYS A 420 -5.27 -3.54 -19.53
C LYS A 420 -5.22 -3.87 -18.03
N ARG A 421 -4.13 -4.50 -17.56
CA ARG A 421 -3.91 -4.81 -16.14
C ARG A 421 -3.30 -3.65 -15.36
N SER A 422 -2.64 -2.72 -16.06
CA SER A 422 -1.75 -1.72 -15.47
C SER A 422 -2.44 -0.56 -14.73
N PRO A 423 -3.69 -0.13 -15.04
CA PRO A 423 -4.23 1.06 -14.40
C PRO A 423 -4.46 0.89 -12.90
N HIS A 424 -4.19 1.96 -12.15
CA HIS A 424 -4.26 2.03 -10.69
C HIS A 424 -3.45 0.95 -9.94
N TYR A 425 -2.32 0.52 -10.50
CA TYR A 425 -1.48 -0.55 -9.98
C TYR A 425 -1.00 -0.32 -8.55
N PHE A 426 -1.15 -1.33 -7.69
CA PHE A 426 -0.75 -1.26 -6.29
C PHE A 426 0.47 -2.14 -6.03
N HIS A 427 1.63 -1.68 -6.47
CA HIS A 427 2.92 -2.38 -6.29
C HIS A 427 3.97 -1.46 -5.64
N SER A 428 3.51 -0.46 -4.88
CA SER A 428 4.36 0.61 -4.33
C SER A 428 3.70 1.32 -3.14
N GLY A 429 4.42 2.22 -2.48
CA GLY A 429 3.95 3.03 -1.33
C GLY A 429 4.10 4.54 -1.59
N PHE A 430 3.22 5.37 -1.03
CA PHE A 430 3.32 6.84 -1.12
C PHE A 430 2.80 7.54 0.14
N VAL A 431 1.65 7.09 0.67
CA VAL A 431 1.09 7.63 1.93
C VAL A 431 2.12 7.47 3.05
N ASP A 432 2.79 6.32 3.12
CA ASP A 432 3.82 6.07 4.11
C ASP A 432 5.02 7.03 3.99
N LEU A 433 5.44 7.36 2.76
CA LEU A 433 6.53 8.30 2.50
C LEU A 433 6.15 9.71 2.98
N VAL A 434 4.91 10.13 2.74
CA VAL A 434 4.41 11.42 3.23
C VAL A 434 4.39 11.46 4.75
N LEU A 435 3.81 10.46 5.42
CA LEU A 435 3.61 10.49 6.87
C LEU A 435 4.91 10.22 7.65
N SER A 436 5.71 9.25 7.21
CA SER A 436 6.96 8.89 7.90
C SER A 436 8.15 9.74 7.47
N GLY A 437 8.15 10.30 6.26
CA GLY A 437 9.25 11.10 5.72
C GLY A 437 8.97 12.60 5.74
N LEU A 438 8.07 13.06 4.86
CA LEU A 438 7.79 14.49 4.70
C LEU A 438 7.30 15.14 6.02
N VAL A 439 6.23 14.59 6.59
CA VAL A 439 5.69 14.96 7.91
C VAL A 439 6.63 14.49 9.02
N GLY A 440 7.23 13.31 8.85
CA GLY A 440 8.36 12.85 9.65
C GLY A 440 8.00 12.10 10.92
N ILE A 441 6.84 11.46 11.01
CA ILE A 441 6.52 10.61 12.17
C ILE A 441 7.48 9.42 12.15
N ARG A 442 8.23 9.21 13.24
CA ARG A 442 9.17 8.10 13.40
C ARG A 442 8.58 7.10 14.40
N PRO A 443 7.94 6.01 13.92
CA PRO A 443 7.28 5.08 14.82
C PRO A 443 8.28 4.37 15.74
N SER A 444 7.92 4.21 17.02
CA SER A 444 8.78 3.63 18.04
C SER A 444 8.11 2.49 18.82
N ALA A 445 8.95 1.55 19.29
CA ALA A 445 8.55 0.50 20.22
C ALA A 445 8.50 1.01 21.66
N ASP A 446 9.14 2.13 21.95
CA ASP A 446 9.05 2.81 23.23
C ASP A 446 7.76 3.65 23.30
N ASP A 447 7.40 4.05 24.52
CA ASP A 447 6.24 4.89 24.83
C ASP A 447 6.56 6.38 24.53
N VAL A 448 6.92 6.65 23.27
CA VAL A 448 7.27 7.98 22.74
C VAL A 448 6.64 8.23 21.38
N LEU A 449 6.27 9.48 21.13
CA LEU A 449 5.99 10.03 19.80
C LEU A 449 7.21 10.84 19.37
N GLU A 450 7.92 10.34 18.36
CA GLU A 450 9.01 11.06 17.71
C GLU A 450 8.55 11.61 16.35
N VAL A 451 8.85 12.89 16.10
CA VAL A 451 8.58 13.54 14.82
C VAL A 451 9.84 14.29 14.38
N ASN A 452 10.38 13.93 13.21
CA ASN A 452 11.50 14.58 12.55
C ASN A 452 11.19 14.82 11.07
N PRO A 453 10.58 15.99 10.74
CA PRO A 453 10.15 16.31 9.38
C PRO A 453 11.32 16.40 8.38
N LEU A 454 11.12 15.84 7.18
CA LEU A 454 12.03 15.99 6.04
C LEU A 454 11.58 17.08 5.05
N ALA A 455 10.50 17.80 5.35
CA ALA A 455 10.12 18.99 4.59
C ALA A 455 11.27 20.02 4.53
N ASP A 456 11.46 20.61 3.36
CA ASP A 456 12.40 21.70 3.10
C ASP A 456 11.67 23.04 2.98
N THR A 457 12.38 24.10 2.57
CA THR A 457 11.82 25.45 2.44
C THR A 457 10.78 25.61 1.32
N SER A 458 10.69 24.66 0.37
CA SER A 458 9.65 24.69 -0.67
C SER A 458 8.26 24.32 -0.11
N ILE A 459 8.23 23.61 1.02
CA ILE A 459 7.02 23.27 1.75
C ILE A 459 6.77 24.33 2.83
N THR A 460 6.00 25.36 2.46
CA THR A 460 5.72 26.51 3.33
C THR A 460 4.68 26.22 4.40
N TYR A 461 3.82 25.22 4.18
CA TYR A 461 2.93 24.68 5.21
C TYR A 461 2.60 23.21 4.92
N PHE A 462 2.28 22.46 5.97
CA PHE A 462 1.55 21.19 5.88
C PHE A 462 0.77 20.92 7.18
N ARG A 463 -0.28 20.13 7.11
CA ARG A 463 -0.95 19.55 8.29
C ARG A 463 -1.35 18.12 7.98
N ALA A 464 -1.03 17.22 8.90
CA ALA A 464 -1.49 15.84 8.91
C ALA A 464 -2.33 15.62 10.19
N ASP A 465 -3.58 15.20 10.03
CA ASP A 465 -4.58 15.05 11.09
C ASP A 465 -5.10 13.62 11.18
N GLN A 466 -5.68 13.29 12.34
CA GLN A 466 -6.36 12.00 12.56
C GLN A 466 -5.46 10.77 12.46
N ILE A 467 -4.16 10.94 12.69
CA ILE A 467 -3.19 9.85 12.61
C ILE A 467 -3.38 8.96 13.84
N LEU A 468 -3.58 7.66 13.64
CA LEU A 468 -3.58 6.69 14.73
C LEU A 468 -2.12 6.41 15.12
N TYR A 469 -1.75 6.71 16.36
CA TYR A 469 -0.45 6.34 16.92
C TYR A 469 -0.60 5.87 18.36
N HIS A 470 -0.24 4.61 18.64
CA HIS A 470 -0.32 3.97 19.96
C HIS A 470 -1.72 4.12 20.61
N GLY A 471 -2.76 4.07 19.77
CA GLY A 471 -4.16 4.25 20.16
C GLY A 471 -4.64 5.70 20.23
N HIS A 472 -3.73 6.67 20.27
CA HIS A 472 -4.04 8.10 20.31
C HIS A 472 -4.32 8.69 18.93
N ASN A 473 -4.96 9.86 18.92
CA ASN A 473 -5.07 10.71 17.74
C ASN A 473 -3.93 11.74 17.71
N VAL A 474 -3.07 11.65 16.71
CA VAL A 474 -1.94 12.57 16.50
C VAL A 474 -2.23 13.53 15.37
N SER A 475 -1.81 14.78 15.55
CA SER A 475 -1.75 15.77 14.46
C SER A 475 -0.39 16.45 14.43
N VAL A 476 0.11 16.71 13.23
CA VAL A 476 1.42 17.34 12.98
C VAL A 476 1.22 18.49 12.02
N GLN A 477 1.63 19.69 12.42
CA GLN A 477 1.43 20.91 11.66
C GLN A 477 2.74 21.67 11.48
N TRP A 478 2.93 22.21 10.28
CA TRP A 478 3.91 23.23 9.96
C TRP A 478 3.22 24.38 9.21
N ASP A 479 3.48 25.61 9.63
CA ASP A 479 3.09 26.80 8.87
C ASP A 479 4.16 27.87 9.06
N ALA A 480 4.91 28.16 8.00
CA ALA A 480 6.09 29.02 8.09
C ALA A 480 5.77 30.45 8.58
N ASN A 481 4.56 30.96 8.33
CA ASN A 481 4.18 32.33 8.67
C ASN A 481 2.84 32.46 9.44
N GLY A 482 2.13 31.35 9.65
CA GLY A 482 0.87 31.30 10.38
C GLY A 482 -0.35 31.70 9.56
N SER A 483 -0.20 31.95 8.25
CA SER A 483 -1.30 32.40 7.39
C SER A 483 -2.28 31.29 7.02
N ARG A 484 -1.87 30.02 7.09
CA ARG A 484 -2.73 28.88 6.74
C ARG A 484 -3.56 28.40 7.93
N TYR A 485 -2.94 28.27 9.11
CA TYR A 485 -3.56 27.68 10.30
C TYR A 485 -3.70 28.65 11.47
N GLY A 486 -3.40 29.94 11.28
CA GLY A 486 -3.51 30.98 12.30
C GLY A 486 -2.35 31.04 13.29
N LYS A 487 -1.39 30.11 13.22
CA LYS A 487 -0.20 30.09 14.08
C LYS A 487 1.03 29.62 13.30
N ALA A 488 2.09 30.44 13.36
CA ALA A 488 3.36 30.12 12.73
C ALA A 488 4.14 29.07 13.53
N GLY A 489 4.98 28.32 12.82
CA GLY A 489 5.89 27.33 13.37
C GLY A 489 5.40 25.89 13.22
N PHE A 490 6.17 25.00 13.84
CA PHE A 490 5.93 23.57 13.92
C PHE A 490 5.15 23.24 15.19
N GLN A 491 4.12 22.40 15.10
CA GLN A 491 3.31 21.93 16.23
C GLN A 491 3.02 20.43 16.12
N VAL A 492 3.02 19.76 17.27
CA VAL A 492 2.57 18.38 17.41
C VAL A 492 1.45 18.34 18.45
N GLU A 493 0.37 17.65 18.12
CA GLU A 493 -0.81 17.50 18.96
C GLU A 493 -1.08 16.01 19.23
N VAL A 494 -1.50 15.72 20.46
CA VAL A 494 -2.02 14.40 20.87
C VAL A 494 -3.39 14.63 21.49
N ASP A 495 -4.40 13.93 20.98
CA ASP A 495 -5.81 14.01 21.40
C ASP A 495 -6.32 15.47 21.47
N GLY A 496 -5.97 16.27 20.46
CA GLY A 496 -6.37 17.67 20.36
C GLY A 496 -5.66 18.61 21.34
N SER A 497 -4.56 18.19 21.95
CA SER A 497 -3.72 19.04 22.81
C SER A 497 -2.33 19.20 22.22
N VAL A 498 -1.84 20.44 22.11
CA VAL A 498 -0.46 20.71 21.66
C VAL A 498 0.52 20.21 22.71
N VAL A 499 1.30 19.18 22.36
CA VAL A 499 2.30 18.57 23.24
C VAL A 499 3.72 19.06 22.95
N ALA A 500 3.95 19.62 21.76
CA ALA A 500 5.21 20.25 21.41
C ALA A 500 5.02 21.35 20.37
N SER A 501 5.92 22.33 20.37
CA SER A 501 5.98 23.37 19.35
C SER A 501 7.39 23.93 19.19
N SER A 502 7.72 24.40 17.99
CA SER A 502 8.99 25.04 17.65
C SER A 502 8.79 26.13 16.60
N ALA A 503 9.64 27.15 16.57
CA ALA A 503 9.62 28.18 15.53
C ALA A 503 10.06 27.65 14.16
N SER A 504 10.85 26.57 14.15
CA SER A 504 11.36 25.91 12.93
C SER A 504 11.06 24.42 12.96
N LEU A 505 11.04 23.79 11.77
CA LEU A 505 11.05 22.34 11.65
C LEU A 505 12.29 21.77 12.36
N THR A 506 12.07 20.89 13.32
CA THR A 506 13.11 20.25 14.13
C THR A 506 12.64 18.90 14.62
N ARG A 507 13.57 18.02 15.00
CA ARG A 507 13.23 16.78 15.70
C ARG A 507 12.61 17.10 17.05
N VAL A 508 11.49 16.45 17.35
CA VAL A 508 10.77 16.53 18.62
C VAL A 508 10.48 15.12 19.10
N VAL A 509 10.68 14.88 20.38
CA VAL A 509 10.32 13.63 21.06
C VAL A 509 9.43 13.97 22.25
N VAL A 510 8.28 13.33 22.33
CA VAL A 510 7.30 13.51 23.41
C VAL A 510 7.00 12.15 24.01
N ASN A 511 7.00 12.04 25.34
CA ASN A 511 6.51 10.83 25.99
C ASN A 511 5.02 10.66 25.69
N THR A 512 4.61 9.47 25.24
CA THR A 512 3.21 9.13 25.01
C THR A 512 2.89 7.82 25.68
N THR A 513 1.71 7.71 26.28
CA THR A 513 1.23 6.41 26.73
C THR A 513 0.73 5.59 25.55
N ARG A 514 0.59 4.27 25.74
CA ARG A 514 -0.17 3.41 24.84
C ARG A 514 -1.58 3.22 25.39
N ILE A 515 -2.58 3.48 24.56
CA ILE A 515 -3.97 3.11 24.82
C ILE A 515 -4.46 2.13 23.76
N SER A 516 -5.55 1.42 24.03
CA SER A 516 -6.13 0.53 23.02
C SER A 516 -6.62 1.33 21.82
N PRO A 517 -6.18 1.01 20.59
CA PRO A 517 -6.75 1.61 19.39
C PRO A 517 -8.21 1.18 19.20
N PRO A 518 -8.94 1.81 18.26
CA PRO A 518 -10.29 1.38 17.91
C PRO A 518 -10.38 -0.14 17.68
N PRO A 519 -11.42 -0.81 18.20
CA PRO A 519 -11.57 -2.25 18.07
C PRO A 519 -11.80 -2.64 16.60
N ILE A 520 -11.26 -3.79 16.20
CA ILE A 520 -11.50 -4.35 14.87
C ILE A 520 -12.92 -4.90 14.80
N ILE A 521 -13.77 -4.29 13.97
CA ILE A 521 -15.13 -4.75 13.73
C ILE A 521 -15.13 -5.72 12.53
N ARG A 522 -15.43 -7.00 12.79
CA ARG A 522 -15.45 -8.06 11.77
C ARG A 522 -16.87 -8.34 11.30
N ARG A 523 -17.35 -7.56 10.34
CA ARG A 523 -18.55 -7.88 9.56
C ARG A 523 -18.14 -8.82 8.41
N ILE A 524 -18.66 -10.06 8.40
CA ILE A 524 -18.26 -11.11 7.46
C ILE A 524 -19.31 -11.25 6.37
N ALA A 525 -18.98 -10.88 5.14
CA ALA A 525 -19.86 -11.06 4.00
C ALA A 525 -20.04 -12.56 3.72
N LYS A 526 -21.30 -12.99 3.60
CA LYS A 526 -21.73 -14.37 3.32
C LYS A 526 -21.89 -14.65 1.83
N SER A 527 -21.87 -13.61 1.01
CA SER A 527 -22.14 -13.68 -0.42
C SER A 527 -20.89 -13.73 -1.31
N ILE A 528 -19.68 -13.74 -0.72
CA ILE A 528 -18.44 -13.69 -1.49
C ILE A 528 -18.20 -15.01 -2.26
N GLN A 529 -18.08 -14.91 -3.59
CA GLN A 529 -17.69 -15.97 -4.51
C GLN A 529 -16.32 -15.66 -5.13
N LEU A 530 -15.27 -16.24 -4.56
CA LEU A 530 -13.88 -15.87 -4.89
C LEU A 530 -13.40 -16.37 -6.25
N ASN A 531 -14.05 -17.41 -6.78
CA ASN A 531 -13.77 -17.94 -8.11
C ASN A 531 -15.05 -18.48 -8.73
N SER A 532 -15.23 -18.28 -10.04
CA SER A 532 -16.43 -18.70 -10.77
C SER A 532 -16.65 -20.22 -10.81
N THR A 533 -15.66 -21.03 -10.42
CA THR A 533 -15.79 -22.50 -10.31
C THR A 533 -16.43 -22.94 -8.99
N PHE A 534 -16.53 -22.06 -7.99
CA PHE A 534 -17.14 -22.39 -6.70
C PHE A 534 -18.66 -22.52 -6.86
N THR A 535 -19.24 -23.57 -6.27
CA THR A 535 -20.68 -23.85 -6.38
C THR A 535 -21.52 -22.83 -5.62
N TYR A 536 -21.05 -22.40 -4.44
CA TYR A 536 -21.75 -21.45 -3.57
C TYR A 536 -20.76 -20.53 -2.83
N PRO A 537 -21.18 -19.32 -2.43
CA PRO A 537 -22.40 -18.66 -2.89
C PRO A 537 -22.36 -18.43 -4.42
N SER A 538 -23.53 -18.42 -5.08
CA SER A 538 -23.62 -18.24 -6.53
C SER A 538 -24.68 -17.22 -6.94
N GLY A 539 -24.33 -16.43 -7.94
CA GLY A 539 -25.19 -15.41 -8.52
C GLY A 539 -26.11 -15.96 -9.63
N SER A 540 -27.30 -15.35 -9.77
CA SER A 540 -28.18 -15.53 -10.92
C SER A 540 -29.04 -14.29 -11.13
N VAL A 541 -29.51 -14.05 -12.36
CA VAL A 541 -30.23 -12.82 -12.73
C VAL A 541 -31.50 -13.09 -13.52
N SER A 542 -32.46 -12.16 -13.44
CA SER A 542 -33.74 -12.25 -14.16
C SER A 542 -33.64 -11.86 -15.63
N ALA A 543 -32.62 -11.10 -16.01
CA ALA A 543 -32.40 -10.55 -17.33
C ALA A 543 -30.92 -10.21 -17.50
N GLY A 544 -30.41 -10.10 -18.73
CA GLY A 544 -28.99 -9.83 -19.00
C GLY A 544 -28.14 -11.10 -19.06
N ASN A 545 -26.82 -10.96 -18.93
CA ASN A 545 -25.90 -12.09 -18.99
C ASN A 545 -25.93 -12.87 -17.67
N ASN A 546 -26.37 -14.13 -17.72
CA ASN A 546 -26.50 -15.02 -16.57
C ASN A 546 -25.39 -16.09 -16.51
N SER A 547 -24.25 -15.88 -17.18
CA SER A 547 -23.09 -16.76 -17.01
C SER A 547 -22.49 -16.56 -15.62
N VAL A 548 -21.95 -17.64 -15.03
CA VAL A 548 -21.36 -17.58 -13.68
C VAL A 548 -20.25 -16.53 -13.62
N THR A 549 -19.39 -16.46 -14.64
CA THR A 549 -18.34 -15.44 -14.77
C THR A 549 -18.91 -14.02 -14.73
N ALA A 550 -20.03 -13.76 -15.40
CA ALA A 550 -20.63 -12.42 -15.41
C ALA A 550 -21.24 -12.05 -14.05
N THR A 551 -21.92 -12.99 -13.39
CA THR A 551 -22.54 -12.72 -12.09
C THR A 551 -21.53 -12.70 -10.95
N GLN A 552 -20.41 -13.42 -11.06
CA GLN A 552 -19.38 -13.47 -10.04
C GLN A 552 -18.70 -12.12 -9.83
N GLY A 553 -18.59 -11.27 -10.85
CA GLY A 553 -18.04 -9.91 -10.70
C GLY A 553 -18.82 -9.03 -9.71
N ALA A 554 -20.08 -9.35 -9.39
CA ALA A 554 -20.86 -8.66 -8.36
C ALA A 554 -20.74 -9.29 -6.95
N LEU A 555 -19.90 -10.32 -6.81
CA LEU A 555 -19.73 -11.14 -5.60
C LEU A 555 -18.26 -11.45 -5.32
N ASP A 556 -17.31 -10.87 -6.04
CA ASP A 556 -15.89 -11.25 -6.01
C ASP A 556 -15.11 -10.57 -4.87
N GLY A 557 -15.79 -9.71 -4.11
CA GLY A 557 -15.28 -9.00 -2.96
C GLY A 557 -14.56 -7.69 -3.31
N ARG A 558 -14.65 -7.22 -4.55
CA ARG A 558 -13.94 -6.03 -5.05
C ARG A 558 -14.87 -4.83 -5.25
N ILE A 559 -14.43 -3.65 -4.81
CA ILE A 559 -15.22 -2.42 -4.93
C ILE A 559 -14.35 -1.25 -5.35
N TRP A 560 -14.65 -0.66 -6.50
CA TRP A 560 -14.15 0.65 -6.93
C TRP A 560 -15.10 1.29 -7.96
N PHE A 561 -14.84 2.58 -8.25
CA PHE A 561 -15.68 3.40 -9.13
C PHE A 561 -14.85 4.23 -10.11
N TYR A 562 -13.72 3.68 -10.57
CA TYR A 562 -12.91 4.25 -11.66
C TYR A 562 -13.73 4.35 -12.95
N LEU A 563 -13.48 5.39 -13.74
CA LEU A 563 -14.29 5.71 -14.92
C LEU A 563 -13.74 5.04 -16.19
N GLU A 564 -12.50 4.61 -16.15
CA GLU A 564 -11.75 3.93 -17.18
C GLU A 564 -12.42 2.58 -17.48
N THR A 565 -12.77 2.33 -18.75
CA THR A 565 -13.55 1.14 -19.12
C THR A 565 -12.76 -0.17 -19.01
N ASP A 566 -11.42 -0.11 -19.09
CA ASP A 566 -10.55 -1.28 -19.03
C ASP A 566 -10.45 -1.87 -17.60
N VAL A 567 -10.87 -1.12 -16.59
CA VAL A 567 -10.92 -1.56 -15.18
C VAL A 567 -12.35 -1.72 -14.67
N ALA A 568 -13.33 -1.88 -15.55
CA ALA A 568 -14.71 -2.11 -15.11
C ALA A 568 -14.84 -3.39 -14.24
N ASN A 569 -15.55 -3.30 -13.11
CA ASN A 569 -15.95 -4.45 -12.30
C ASN A 569 -17.46 -4.49 -12.06
N GLY A 570 -18.00 -5.69 -11.85
CA GLY A 570 -19.41 -5.90 -11.55
C GLY A 570 -20.21 -6.55 -12.68
N TRP A 571 -21.51 -6.63 -12.44
CA TRP A 571 -22.50 -7.16 -13.37
C TRP A 571 -23.37 -6.05 -13.97
N ASP A 572 -23.59 -6.09 -15.28
CA ASP A 572 -24.36 -5.09 -16.03
C ASP A 572 -25.78 -5.55 -16.37
N SER A 573 -26.77 -4.71 -16.04
CA SER A 573 -28.16 -4.93 -16.45
C SER A 573 -28.41 -4.55 -17.91
N PRO A 574 -29.47 -5.07 -18.55
CA PRO A 574 -30.05 -4.44 -19.73
C PRO A 574 -30.47 -3.00 -19.45
N LYS A 575 -30.66 -2.19 -20.51
CA LYS A 575 -31.23 -0.85 -20.40
C LYS A 575 -32.63 -0.90 -19.81
N GLY A 576 -32.92 0.00 -18.88
CA GLY A 576 -34.22 0.11 -18.24
C GLY A 576 -35.35 0.42 -19.23
N ASN A 577 -36.49 -0.24 -19.04
CA ASN A 577 -37.71 -0.08 -19.82
C ASN A 577 -38.95 0.12 -18.92
N GLY A 578 -38.74 0.44 -17.63
CA GLY A 578 -39.79 0.62 -16.64
C GLY A 578 -40.16 -0.63 -15.82
N THR A 579 -39.57 -1.80 -16.10
CA THR A 579 -39.82 -3.03 -15.31
C THR A 579 -38.74 -3.28 -14.26
N ASP A 580 -39.13 -3.94 -13.16
CA ASP A 580 -38.19 -4.42 -12.16
C ASP A 580 -37.45 -5.66 -12.67
N ILE A 581 -36.17 -5.76 -12.33
CA ILE A 581 -35.31 -6.94 -12.52
C ILE A 581 -34.72 -7.35 -11.19
N TRP A 582 -34.06 -8.52 -11.14
CA TRP A 582 -33.40 -8.97 -9.92
C TRP A 582 -32.03 -9.61 -10.15
N PHE A 583 -31.17 -9.44 -9.16
CA PHE A 583 -29.94 -10.18 -8.95
C PHE A 583 -30.09 -11.03 -7.68
N GLN A 584 -29.94 -12.34 -7.79
CA GLN A 584 -30.14 -13.32 -6.73
C GLN A 584 -28.82 -13.96 -6.34
N ILE A 585 -28.66 -14.22 -5.04
CA ILE A 585 -27.60 -15.04 -4.47
C ILE A 585 -28.23 -16.31 -3.89
N ASP A 586 -27.72 -17.47 -4.27
CA ASP A 586 -27.92 -18.73 -3.54
C ASP A 586 -26.70 -18.95 -2.64
N LEU A 587 -26.93 -18.92 -1.32
CA LEU A 587 -25.88 -19.14 -0.32
C LEU A 587 -25.51 -20.63 -0.19
N GLY A 588 -26.25 -21.53 -0.83
CA GLY A 588 -26.03 -22.98 -0.79
C GLY A 588 -26.51 -23.66 0.48
N ALA A 589 -26.65 -22.91 1.57
CA ALA A 589 -27.19 -23.37 2.84
C ALA A 589 -27.97 -22.26 3.54
N LYS A 590 -28.88 -22.66 4.42
CA LYS A 590 -29.58 -21.74 5.32
C LYS A 590 -28.58 -20.97 6.18
N THR A 591 -28.58 -19.65 6.04
CA THR A 591 -27.64 -18.73 6.66
C THR A 591 -28.43 -17.58 7.26
N SER A 592 -28.11 -17.22 8.51
CA SER A 592 -28.67 -16.03 9.16
C SER A 592 -28.08 -14.78 8.53
N VAL A 593 -28.94 -13.89 8.03
CA VAL A 593 -28.57 -12.60 7.42
C VAL A 593 -29.49 -11.49 7.91
N SER A 594 -28.97 -10.28 8.03
CA SER A 594 -29.65 -9.12 8.62
C SER A 594 -29.35 -7.80 7.94
N SER A 595 -28.37 -7.74 7.04
CA SER A 595 -28.04 -6.50 6.32
C SER A 595 -27.34 -6.76 5.00
N ALA A 596 -27.31 -5.76 4.14
CA ALA A 596 -26.52 -5.78 2.91
C ALA A 596 -25.91 -4.42 2.58
N ASP A 597 -24.76 -4.49 1.92
CA ASP A 597 -24.09 -3.37 1.28
C ASP A 597 -24.14 -3.59 -0.23
N ILE A 598 -24.61 -2.58 -0.96
CA ILE A 598 -24.85 -2.66 -2.40
C ILE A 598 -24.09 -1.51 -3.07
N ALA A 599 -23.15 -1.85 -3.95
CA ALA A 599 -22.34 -0.88 -4.69
C ALA A 599 -22.87 -0.75 -6.12
N PHE A 600 -23.28 0.46 -6.50
CA PHE A 600 -23.71 0.77 -7.86
C PHE A 600 -22.72 1.71 -8.54
N PHE A 601 -22.29 1.38 -9.75
CA PHE A 601 -21.50 2.29 -10.57
C PHE A 601 -22.42 3.16 -11.44
N ALA A 602 -22.07 4.43 -11.56
CA ALA A 602 -22.76 5.39 -12.41
C ALA A 602 -21.75 6.21 -13.22
N ASN A 603 -22.04 6.35 -14.51
CA ASN A 603 -21.33 7.23 -15.41
C ASN A 603 -22.26 7.59 -16.57
N GLU A 604 -22.61 8.87 -16.67
CA GLU A 604 -23.60 9.33 -17.64
C GLU A 604 -23.16 9.07 -19.08
N ALA A 605 -21.87 9.29 -19.40
CA ALA A 605 -21.32 9.12 -20.74
C ALA A 605 -21.32 7.66 -21.19
N GLN A 606 -21.16 6.71 -20.26
CA GLN A 606 -21.26 5.27 -20.53
C GLN A 606 -22.70 4.73 -20.42
N GLY A 607 -23.66 5.56 -19.99
CA GLY A 607 -25.07 5.19 -19.87
C GLY A 607 -25.42 4.38 -18.63
N TYR A 608 -24.60 4.44 -17.57
CA TYR A 608 -24.85 3.80 -16.28
C TYR A 608 -25.39 4.77 -15.24
N ASP A 609 -26.36 4.34 -14.44
CA ASP A 609 -26.85 5.07 -13.28
C ASP A 609 -27.33 4.11 -12.18
N ALA A 610 -27.47 4.62 -10.94
CA ALA A 610 -28.10 3.89 -9.85
C ALA A 610 -29.60 3.65 -10.14
N PRO A 611 -30.19 2.56 -9.62
CA PRO A 611 -31.61 2.27 -9.84
C PRO A 611 -32.52 3.32 -9.19
N THR A 612 -33.72 3.50 -9.75
CA THR A 612 -34.73 4.43 -9.19
C THR A 612 -35.32 3.95 -7.85
N GLN A 613 -35.31 2.64 -7.63
CA GLN A 613 -35.81 1.98 -6.43
C GLN A 613 -35.21 0.59 -6.33
N TYR A 614 -35.19 0.05 -5.11
CA TYR A 614 -34.80 -1.32 -4.86
C TYR A 614 -35.54 -1.89 -3.64
N SER A 615 -35.54 -3.23 -3.53
CA SER A 615 -35.97 -3.97 -2.36
C SER A 615 -35.14 -5.23 -2.22
N ILE A 616 -35.11 -5.78 -1.00
CA ILE A 616 -34.47 -7.06 -0.71
C ILE A 616 -35.57 -8.09 -0.47
N GLN A 617 -35.50 -9.21 -1.18
CA GLN A 617 -36.43 -10.32 -1.06
C GLN A 617 -35.71 -11.60 -0.68
N VAL A 618 -36.39 -12.46 0.07
CA VAL A 618 -35.90 -13.77 0.49
C VAL A 618 -36.88 -14.85 0.07
N ASP A 619 -36.34 -16.04 -0.24
CA ASP A 619 -37.17 -17.22 -0.52
C ASP A 619 -37.69 -17.79 0.80
N VAL A 620 -39.01 -17.68 1.00
CA VAL A 620 -39.71 -18.19 2.20
C VAL A 620 -40.17 -19.65 2.03
N GLY A 621 -39.82 -20.29 0.91
CA GLY A 621 -40.09 -21.70 0.63
C GLY A 621 -40.63 -21.95 -0.77
N SER A 622 -40.13 -22.99 -1.42
CA SER A 622 -40.58 -23.46 -2.74
C SER A 622 -40.55 -22.39 -3.84
N GLY A 623 -39.61 -21.43 -3.77
CA GLY A 623 -39.49 -20.34 -4.74
C GLY A 623 -40.47 -19.20 -4.52
N THR A 624 -41.13 -19.15 -3.36
CA THR A 624 -42.01 -18.05 -2.97
C THR A 624 -41.17 -16.93 -2.38
N TRP A 625 -41.25 -15.74 -2.98
CA TRP A 625 -40.45 -14.58 -2.57
C TRP A 625 -41.26 -13.60 -1.74
N ALA A 626 -40.69 -13.12 -0.64
CA ALA A 626 -41.25 -12.07 0.18
C ALA A 626 -40.19 -11.01 0.50
N ASN A 627 -40.62 -9.76 0.72
CA ASN A 627 -39.71 -8.72 1.21
C ASN A 627 -39.22 -9.08 2.62
N VAL A 628 -37.98 -8.73 2.92
CA VAL A 628 -37.44 -8.84 4.29
C VAL A 628 -38.25 -8.01 5.29
N SER A 629 -38.36 -8.49 6.52
CA SER A 629 -39.19 -7.87 7.56
C SER A 629 -38.48 -6.70 8.27
N SER A 630 -39.25 -5.65 8.56
CA SER A 630 -38.79 -4.46 9.30
C SER A 630 -37.56 -3.79 8.68
N ALA A 631 -37.49 -3.76 7.34
CA ALA A 631 -36.33 -3.26 6.63
C ALA A 631 -36.20 -1.73 6.70
N LYS A 632 -34.96 -1.28 6.86
CA LYS A 632 -34.54 0.13 6.78
C LYS A 632 -33.71 0.31 5.52
N TYR A 633 -34.31 0.94 4.51
CA TYR A 633 -33.65 1.19 3.23
C TYR A 633 -33.02 2.58 3.21
N ALA A 634 -31.72 2.66 2.89
CA ALA A 634 -31.13 3.89 2.41
C ALA A 634 -31.61 4.20 0.98
N GLN A 635 -31.38 5.42 0.50
CA GLN A 635 -31.57 5.71 -0.94
C GLN A 635 -30.43 5.07 -1.75
N PRO A 636 -30.68 4.63 -3.00
CA PRO A 636 -29.62 4.21 -3.91
C PRO A 636 -28.53 5.27 -4.03
N VAL A 637 -27.28 4.87 -3.80
CA VAL A 637 -26.09 5.73 -3.88
C VAL A 637 -25.29 5.35 -5.13
N ALA A 638 -25.18 6.28 -6.07
CA ALA A 638 -24.29 6.16 -7.23
C ALA A 638 -22.83 6.35 -6.82
N ASN A 639 -21.93 5.47 -7.25
CA ASN A 639 -20.50 5.49 -6.94
C ASN A 639 -20.21 5.58 -5.43
N GLY A 640 -20.94 4.77 -4.66
CA GLY A 640 -20.83 4.66 -3.21
C GLY A 640 -21.57 3.42 -2.71
N ILE A 641 -21.74 3.31 -1.39
CA ILE A 641 -22.37 2.15 -0.75
C ILE A 641 -23.80 2.46 -0.34
N THR A 642 -24.76 1.71 -0.89
CA THR A 642 -26.15 1.69 -0.44
C THR A 642 -26.31 0.64 0.66
N VAL A 643 -26.67 1.08 1.87
CA VAL A 643 -26.83 0.19 3.03
C VAL A 643 -28.31 -0.12 3.25
N VAL A 644 -28.61 -1.37 3.60
CA VAL A 644 -29.94 -1.80 4.02
C VAL A 644 -29.82 -2.78 5.18
N GLU A 645 -30.71 -2.64 6.16
CA GLU A 645 -30.79 -3.48 7.35
C GLU A 645 -32.21 -4.05 7.49
N TRP A 646 -32.34 -5.24 8.05
CA TRP A 646 -33.63 -5.89 8.33
C TRP A 646 -33.54 -6.80 9.56
N THR A 647 -34.67 -7.35 10.00
CA THR A 647 -34.67 -8.31 11.10
C THR A 647 -33.97 -9.60 10.68
N ALA A 648 -33.00 -10.06 11.47
CA ALA A 648 -32.24 -11.27 11.17
C ALA A 648 -33.17 -12.45 10.79
N THR A 649 -32.88 -13.07 9.65
CA THR A 649 -33.66 -14.19 9.11
C THR A 649 -32.74 -15.26 8.55
N GLU A 650 -33.13 -16.51 8.71
CA GLU A 650 -32.38 -17.67 8.21
C GLU A 650 -32.88 -18.05 6.81
N ILE A 651 -32.04 -17.86 5.79
CA ILE A 651 -32.42 -17.99 4.39
C ILE A 651 -31.34 -18.72 3.61
N GLN A 652 -31.72 -19.42 2.54
CA GLN A 652 -30.76 -19.95 1.57
C GLN A 652 -30.60 -19.00 0.37
N LYS A 653 -31.70 -18.40 -0.09
CA LYS A 653 -31.71 -17.52 -1.26
C LYS A 653 -32.22 -16.14 -0.91
N ILE A 654 -31.52 -15.15 -1.43
CA ILE A 654 -31.81 -13.72 -1.29
C ILE A 654 -31.66 -13.05 -2.65
N ARG A 655 -32.47 -12.05 -2.94
CA ARG A 655 -32.33 -11.27 -4.18
C ARG A 655 -32.54 -9.79 -3.95
N LEU A 656 -31.72 -9.01 -4.64
CA LEU A 656 -31.88 -7.58 -4.85
C LEU A 656 -32.83 -7.39 -6.03
N VAL A 657 -34.02 -6.84 -5.79
CA VAL A 657 -34.98 -6.45 -6.84
C VAL A 657 -34.86 -4.96 -7.05
N PHE A 658 -34.68 -4.49 -8.27
CA PHE A 658 -34.44 -3.07 -8.56
C PHE A 658 -34.94 -2.65 -9.94
N ARG A 659 -35.10 -1.34 -10.12
CA ARG A 659 -35.57 -0.74 -11.38
C ARG A 659 -34.51 0.17 -11.99
N PRO A 660 -33.82 -0.27 -13.06
CA PRO A 660 -32.98 0.61 -13.85
C PRO A 660 -33.78 1.79 -14.39
N GLN A 661 -33.17 2.97 -14.45
CA GLN A 661 -33.82 4.14 -15.06
C GLN A 661 -34.06 3.88 -16.56
N THR A 662 -35.16 4.42 -17.11
CA THR A 662 -35.48 4.25 -18.52
C THR A 662 -34.32 4.69 -19.42
N GLY A 663 -33.83 3.79 -20.27
CA GLY A 663 -32.72 4.05 -21.20
C GLY A 663 -31.31 3.94 -20.60
N LYS A 664 -31.17 3.76 -19.28
CA LYS A 664 -29.88 3.58 -18.58
C LYS A 664 -29.69 2.14 -18.13
N MET A 665 -28.44 1.70 -18.02
CA MET A 665 -28.08 0.42 -17.41
C MET A 665 -27.73 0.62 -15.94
N VAL A 666 -27.81 -0.44 -15.14
CA VAL A 666 -27.28 -0.50 -13.77
C VAL A 666 -26.08 -1.44 -13.79
N ARG A 667 -24.94 -0.95 -13.31
CA ARG A 667 -23.79 -1.81 -12.99
C ARG A 667 -23.77 -2.08 -11.50
N LEU A 668 -24.04 -3.32 -11.12
CA LEU A 668 -23.92 -3.80 -9.75
C LEU A 668 -22.46 -4.21 -9.53
N VAL A 669 -21.68 -3.34 -8.89
CA VAL A 669 -20.25 -3.58 -8.61
C VAL A 669 -20.09 -4.69 -7.60
N GLU A 670 -20.90 -4.69 -6.54
CA GLU A 670 -20.83 -5.70 -5.49
C GLU A 670 -22.15 -5.76 -4.70
N PHE A 671 -22.58 -6.96 -4.31
CA PHE A 671 -23.71 -7.20 -3.42
C PHE A 671 -23.29 -8.06 -2.21
N LYS A 672 -22.90 -7.39 -1.13
CA LYS A 672 -22.48 -8.04 0.13
C LYS A 672 -23.68 -8.26 1.05
N VAL A 673 -23.89 -9.50 1.49
CA VAL A 673 -24.94 -9.86 2.46
C VAL A 673 -24.29 -10.34 3.76
N TYR A 674 -24.82 -9.91 4.91
CA TYR A 674 -24.20 -10.13 6.24
C TYR A 674 -25.14 -10.74 7.25
#